data_AF-A0A973NVL4-F1
#
_entry.id   AF-A0A973NVL4-F1
#
_cell.length_a   1.000
_cell.length_b   1.000
_cell.length_c   1.000
_cell.angle_alpha   90.00
_cell.angle_beta   90.00
_cell.angle_gamma   90.00
#
_symmetry.space_group_name_H-M   'P 1'
#
loop_
_entity.id
_entity.type
_entity.pdbx_description
1 polymer ?
#
loop_
_entity_poly.entity_id
_entity_poly.type
_entity_poly.pdbx_seq_one_letter_code
_entity_poly.pdbx_strand_id
1 'polypeptide(L)'
;MADIQPSDTSGTGTPPSSPQGSGTQGSSTAPGDAGSAGTSSAPSAPAVPSGTALSPVVQVLPATPAVSGTVRTALPIAYAADTTIQAFAGAVDGMLAPIDEALSALADNFRPFQAPAALLPYLVRLSRARVEPSWPERAVRAAIDLAPWLAIHRGTPAALLREARIVHGWTLVVTDPGGIRMTTDTSAWPAELRLSVELDPAPYGPDPVAYDQGTLERLIDAHLPVPSVRVLAPPPGKCALYEGSNQTGRVIVLSKDEPDLATLRFDNRTSSVWNRTQGIVALYDATAFGASGPHQYVPGQQRANTVGELTRRASSVRFLTTVPDGSWGLLDDAGGKGNLLAVYDDSITSVPAAAAAAKSLVNNTKYTLEGFAAPGGASQVVYPGVTATLDPGLSQALASVAVYKNVPDGAFCLYERPRQGGKQWLLRTPAGGLTDLTTVAAGNVVSSVYNRTSYTLELFAAADGTGISQLFYPGAFADVTVVNLDDHANSVTVRNGPPKGYYCLYDGKGQTGRQWVFADVSNKSVVLTDPAITAAGVVSSVKNNTDHTLELFKESNGSGVSQLFYPGLSTDVTVAALVRQAKAVTPYDGAPAGYYCLYAGAGKTGKQWVFRDTATRVTLTDAAIGAGGAALSVDNKTSRTLELFKDPTGTGTSQLVYPGLSANLPPALASQAQSAAVYDGPPTGYYCLYEARNASGRQWVFPGTITERNLTVPDVGAVSVSEVRNATGYTLELFQNTDKSGLNQLFYPGRTAPVQAALDDKATYAKLHDGPPSGYICLYGTNPNAQWVFRASSGFQQNLADVGADNKVSRVFNNTGKTLELFQGTDGGGNYQLIYPGKTIRLGAVSNAATLLRFYADCPQGYYCLYENGDQGGRQYVFRAIATDIDLRAAEIDANDMISSVRNLTGYTLQLWADPGPSGTQQLVFPSQTLNVRGDLNDRTTITRLYNGAPAGGICLYEDGPGQGRQWVLPGTPGVEYNLADMGATGISNVQNNTMYTLELYERTDKGGQYQMFYPYRNTSATAQFNDRARYARLHDGRNALPRNYWCLYADTNFNGTQWVFRAVTTYIVLADIGAAFTVSSIANNTGGTVRLFYNQSWSGDNWWTDPWQWHAGPLQVAMHTIWQKDFNDTSQSASWS
;
A
#
# COMPACT_ATOMS: atom_id res chain seq x y z
N MET A 1 -44.48 26.83 -14.74
CA MET A 1 -44.65 26.91 -13.27
C MET A 1 -43.28 26.60 -12.67
N ALA A 2 -42.42 27.63 -12.63
CA ALA A 2 -42.00 28.41 -11.44
C ALA A 2 -40.74 27.76 -10.82
N ASP A 3 -39.50 28.21 -10.99
CA ASP A 3 -38.84 29.53 -11.00
C ASP A 3 -38.65 30.16 -9.59
N ILE A 4 -37.41 30.62 -9.32
CA ILE A 4 -36.97 31.67 -8.35
C ILE A 4 -36.25 31.30 -7.00
N GLN A 5 -34.97 31.75 -6.93
CA GLN A 5 -34.10 32.26 -5.82
C GLN A 5 -33.45 31.38 -4.72
N PRO A 6 -32.19 31.72 -4.38
CA PRO A 6 -31.78 31.97 -3.00
C PRO A 6 -31.24 33.40 -2.78
N SER A 7 -31.46 33.90 -1.57
CA SER A 7 -31.25 35.26 -1.08
C SER A 7 -29.83 35.57 -0.59
N ASP A 8 -29.39 36.80 -0.88
CA ASP A 8 -28.24 37.51 -0.30
C ASP A 8 -28.37 37.78 1.21
N THR A 9 -27.23 37.82 1.91
CA THR A 9 -26.92 38.89 2.88
C THR A 9 -25.44 39.24 2.84
N SER A 10 -25.20 40.55 2.84
CA SER A 10 -23.98 41.31 2.60
C SER A 10 -23.09 41.53 3.83
N GLY A 11 -21.79 41.78 3.63
CA GLY A 11 -20.89 42.28 4.68
C GLY A 11 -19.42 42.57 4.28
N THR A 12 -19.21 43.46 3.31
CA THR A 12 -18.10 44.44 3.11
C THR A 12 -16.67 44.22 3.64
N GLY A 13 -15.66 44.35 2.73
CA GLY A 13 -14.29 44.75 3.07
C GLY A 13 -13.22 44.55 1.97
N THR A 14 -13.14 45.43 0.97
CA THR A 14 -11.99 45.66 0.03
C THR A 14 -10.97 46.65 0.64
N PRO A 15 -9.75 46.97 0.09
CA PRO A 15 -9.14 46.75 -1.26
C PRO A 15 -7.58 46.45 -1.19
N PRO A 16 -6.70 46.71 -2.21
CA PRO A 16 -6.84 46.81 -3.67
C PRO A 16 -5.88 45.92 -4.51
N SER A 17 -6.26 45.85 -5.78
CA SER A 17 -5.61 45.43 -7.02
C SER A 17 -4.17 45.92 -7.31
N SER A 18 -3.42 45.12 -8.07
CA SER A 18 -2.27 45.56 -8.89
C SER A 18 -2.44 45.09 -10.35
N PRO A 19 -2.09 45.89 -11.38
CA PRO A 19 -2.36 45.60 -12.78
C PRO A 19 -1.17 44.98 -13.54
N GLN A 20 -1.48 44.22 -14.58
CA GLN A 20 -0.58 43.90 -15.70
C GLN A 20 -0.49 45.07 -16.68
N GLY A 21 0.69 45.28 -17.29
CA GLY A 21 0.84 46.17 -18.45
C GLY A 21 2.27 46.47 -18.90
N SER A 22 2.80 45.60 -19.76
CA SER A 22 3.61 45.86 -20.99
C SER A 22 4.82 46.83 -21.00
N GLY A 23 5.95 46.33 -21.56
CA GLY A 23 6.68 47.02 -22.63
C GLY A 23 8.22 47.11 -22.54
N THR A 24 8.92 46.24 -23.30
CA THR A 24 10.09 46.47 -24.22
C THR A 24 11.33 47.29 -23.75
N GLN A 25 12.62 46.98 -24.05
CA GLN A 25 13.30 46.28 -25.15
C GLN A 25 14.81 46.04 -24.82
N GLY A 26 15.42 44.95 -25.37
CA GLY A 26 16.83 44.82 -25.83
C GLY A 26 17.96 44.66 -24.78
N SER A 27 19.01 43.85 -24.93
CA SER A 27 19.53 43.07 -26.07
C SER A 27 20.64 42.08 -25.63
N SER A 28 20.73 40.93 -26.34
CA SER A 28 21.95 40.19 -26.75
C SER A 28 22.89 39.63 -25.65
N THR A 29 23.46 38.42 -25.69
CA THR A 29 23.70 37.44 -26.76
C THR A 29 24.13 36.11 -26.11
N ALA A 30 23.61 34.98 -26.59
CA ALA A 30 24.15 33.61 -26.46
C ALA A 30 25.23 33.38 -27.57
N PRO A 31 25.77 32.17 -27.89
CA PRO A 31 25.49 30.78 -27.42
C PRO A 31 26.78 29.95 -27.13
N GLY A 32 26.75 28.75 -26.54
CA GLY A 32 26.35 27.41 -27.05
C GLY A 32 27.58 26.47 -26.88
N ASP A 33 27.59 25.14 -26.87
CA ASP A 33 26.64 24.04 -27.04
C ASP A 33 27.42 22.72 -26.77
N ALA A 34 26.72 21.59 -26.51
CA ALA A 34 27.18 20.17 -26.53
C ALA A 34 28.23 19.68 -25.48
N GLY A 35 28.21 18.46 -24.92
CA GLY A 35 27.37 17.27 -25.07
C GLY A 35 28.13 15.99 -24.60
N SER A 36 27.44 15.12 -23.84
CA SER A 36 27.53 13.64 -23.88
C SER A 36 28.79 12.83 -23.43
N ALA A 37 28.64 12.16 -22.28
CA ALA A 37 28.83 10.71 -21.97
C ALA A 37 30.15 9.92 -22.22
N GLY A 38 30.68 9.31 -21.15
CA GLY A 38 30.62 7.83 -20.97
C GLY A 38 31.91 6.97 -20.99
N THR A 39 32.21 6.31 -19.85
CA THR A 39 32.89 4.98 -19.64
C THR A 39 34.41 4.88 -19.84
N SER A 40 35.21 4.00 -19.19
CA SER A 40 35.29 3.31 -17.89
C SER A 40 36.57 2.44 -17.90
N SER A 41 37.12 2.12 -16.72
CA SER A 41 37.98 0.96 -16.36
C SER A 41 39.53 1.00 -16.53
N ALA A 42 40.20 0.74 -15.39
CA ALA A 42 41.61 0.39 -15.16
C ALA A 42 41.76 -1.17 -15.13
N PRO A 43 42.81 -1.84 -14.56
CA PRO A 43 44.21 -1.49 -14.22
C PRO A 43 45.26 -2.59 -14.59
N SER A 44 46.53 -2.40 -14.19
CA SER A 44 47.44 -3.39 -13.53
C SER A 44 48.81 -3.66 -14.21
N ALA A 45 49.87 -3.47 -13.41
CA ALA A 45 51.24 -3.98 -13.59
C ALA A 45 51.33 -5.51 -13.35
N PRO A 46 52.45 -6.22 -13.62
CA PRO A 46 53.59 -6.29 -12.67
C PRO A 46 54.98 -6.50 -13.32
N ALA A 47 55.99 -6.72 -12.46
CA ALA A 47 57.43 -6.48 -12.62
C ALA A 47 58.33 -7.74 -12.59
N VAL A 48 59.66 -7.49 -12.69
CA VAL A 48 60.88 -8.26 -12.25
C VAL A 48 61.28 -9.48 -13.15
N PRO A 49 62.56 -9.98 -13.24
CA PRO A 49 63.71 -9.71 -12.35
C PRO A 49 65.19 -9.80 -12.87
N SER A 50 66.13 -9.49 -11.95
CA SER A 50 67.52 -10.02 -11.75
C SER A 50 68.66 -9.69 -12.75
N GLY A 51 69.92 -9.40 -12.39
CA GLY A 51 70.63 -9.34 -11.10
C GLY A 51 72.16 -9.18 -11.29
N THR A 52 72.87 -8.88 -10.18
CA THR A 52 74.32 -9.11 -9.86
C THR A 52 75.42 -8.43 -10.71
N ALA A 53 76.61 -8.03 -10.25
CA ALA A 53 77.25 -7.72 -8.96
C ALA A 53 78.69 -7.20 -9.27
N LEU A 54 79.35 -6.58 -8.26
CA LEU A 54 80.81 -6.38 -8.06
C LEU A 54 81.51 -5.10 -8.58
N SER A 55 82.07 -4.35 -7.60
CA SER A 55 83.21 -3.42 -7.72
C SER A 55 84.55 -4.19 -7.83
N PRO A 56 85.68 -3.59 -8.29
CA PRO A 56 86.51 -2.73 -7.42
C PRO A 56 87.29 -1.54 -8.07
N VAL A 57 87.48 -0.52 -7.23
CA VAL A 57 88.61 0.42 -6.95
C VAL A 57 89.86 0.50 -7.87
N VAL A 58 90.42 1.74 -7.94
CA VAL A 58 91.82 2.23 -8.13
C VAL A 58 92.06 2.94 -9.49
N GLN A 59 92.72 4.10 -9.69
CA GLN A 59 93.11 5.32 -8.94
C GLN A 59 93.92 6.23 -9.94
N VAL A 60 93.97 7.55 -9.71
CA VAL A 60 94.96 8.58 -10.16
C VAL A 60 94.74 9.38 -11.48
N LEU A 61 94.29 10.64 -11.29
CA LEU A 61 94.64 12.00 -11.84
C LEU A 61 95.79 12.16 -12.89
N PRO A 62 96.02 13.37 -13.50
CA PRO A 62 95.15 14.47 -13.97
C PRO A 62 95.56 15.05 -15.37
N ALA A 63 94.78 15.98 -15.95
CA ALA A 63 95.23 17.32 -16.44
C ALA A 63 94.37 17.95 -17.56
N THR A 64 93.95 19.19 -17.31
CA THR A 64 93.64 20.34 -18.21
C THR A 64 92.49 20.28 -19.24
N PRO A 65 91.50 21.20 -19.16
CA PRO A 65 90.47 21.36 -20.17
C PRO A 65 90.93 22.28 -21.31
N ALA A 66 90.74 21.81 -22.55
CA ALA A 66 90.74 22.64 -23.75
C ALA A 66 89.38 23.36 -23.87
N VAL A 67 89.42 24.64 -24.26
CA VAL A 67 88.25 25.51 -24.47
C VAL A 67 87.84 25.48 -25.95
N SER A 68 86.52 25.43 -26.15
CA SER A 68 85.70 25.66 -27.34
C SER A 68 85.90 24.75 -28.56
N GLY A 69 85.17 23.63 -28.57
CA GLY A 69 84.68 23.03 -29.81
C GLY A 69 83.41 23.76 -30.26
N THR A 70 83.33 24.14 -31.53
CA THR A 70 82.08 24.62 -32.15
C THR A 70 81.00 23.53 -32.05
N VAL A 71 79.72 23.88 -32.03
CA VAL A 71 78.61 22.91 -31.98
C VAL A 71 78.74 21.92 -33.13
N ARG A 72 79.22 22.38 -34.29
CA ARG A 72 79.52 21.54 -35.45
C ARG A 72 80.60 20.47 -35.19
N THR A 73 81.60 20.74 -34.35
CA THR A 73 82.63 19.75 -33.93
C THR A 73 82.19 18.86 -32.75
N ALA A 74 81.12 19.24 -32.05
CA ALA A 74 80.55 18.48 -30.94
C ALA A 74 79.41 17.54 -31.36
N LEU A 75 79.03 17.51 -32.63
CA LEU A 75 78.02 16.59 -33.14
C LEU A 75 78.49 15.12 -33.00
N PRO A 76 77.65 14.21 -32.47
CA PRO A 76 77.93 12.78 -32.46
C PRO A 76 78.25 12.27 -33.88
N ILE A 77 79.17 11.30 -34.01
CA ILE A 77 79.66 10.80 -35.31
C ILE A 77 78.54 10.32 -36.25
N ALA A 78 77.43 9.85 -35.67
CA ALA A 78 76.24 9.44 -36.40
C ALA A 78 75.58 10.57 -37.21
N TYR A 79 75.77 11.83 -36.78
CA TYR A 79 75.24 13.02 -37.46
C TYR A 79 76.33 13.79 -38.22
N ALA A 80 77.58 13.33 -38.18
CA ALA A 80 78.70 14.02 -38.81
C ALA A 80 78.55 14.10 -40.33
N ALA A 81 77.90 13.10 -40.96
CA ALA A 81 77.64 13.06 -42.40
C ALA A 81 76.29 13.67 -42.82
N ASP A 82 75.41 14.03 -41.87
CA ASP A 82 74.10 14.59 -42.19
C ASP A 82 74.23 16.08 -42.54
N THR A 83 74.09 16.39 -43.82
CA THR A 83 74.26 17.75 -44.35
C THR A 83 73.27 18.75 -43.77
N THR A 84 72.09 18.29 -43.36
CA THR A 84 71.04 19.14 -42.76
C THR A 84 71.40 19.49 -41.32
N ILE A 85 71.84 18.49 -40.55
CA ILE A 85 72.31 18.69 -39.17
C ILE A 85 73.59 19.54 -39.17
N GLN A 86 74.49 19.37 -40.13
CA GLN A 86 75.69 20.20 -40.30
C GLN A 86 75.36 21.66 -40.66
N ALA A 87 74.34 21.88 -41.51
CA ALA A 87 73.85 23.22 -41.84
C ALA A 87 73.19 23.89 -40.63
N PHE A 88 72.37 23.14 -39.88
CA PHE A 88 71.74 23.60 -38.64
C PHE A 88 72.80 23.94 -37.58
N ALA A 89 73.76 23.06 -37.32
CA ALA A 89 74.85 23.32 -36.38
C ALA A 89 75.68 24.54 -36.79
N GLY A 90 75.92 24.76 -38.09
CA GLY A 90 76.59 25.97 -38.58
C GLY A 90 75.77 27.25 -38.39
N ALA A 91 74.44 27.17 -38.52
CA ALA A 91 73.56 28.30 -38.22
C ALA A 91 73.51 28.60 -36.72
N VAL A 92 73.53 27.56 -35.88
CA VAL A 92 73.65 27.71 -34.41
C VAL A 92 75.00 28.33 -34.04
N ASP A 93 76.11 27.87 -34.61
CA ASP A 93 77.43 28.47 -34.40
C ASP A 93 77.45 29.95 -34.83
N GLY A 94 76.83 30.29 -35.97
CA GLY A 94 76.68 31.68 -36.41
C GLY A 94 75.79 32.53 -35.48
N MET A 95 74.76 31.93 -34.88
CA MET A 95 73.89 32.60 -33.91
C MET A 95 74.58 32.80 -32.55
N LEU A 96 75.47 31.88 -32.16
CA LEU A 96 76.19 31.91 -30.90
C LEU A 96 77.48 32.75 -30.98
N ALA A 97 78.05 32.98 -32.17
CA ALA A 97 79.28 33.75 -32.33
C ALA A 97 79.27 35.15 -31.67
N PRO A 98 78.19 35.97 -31.76
CA PRO A 98 78.13 37.24 -31.05
C PRO A 98 78.08 37.07 -29.52
N ILE A 99 77.49 35.96 -29.04
CA ILE A 99 77.45 35.62 -27.61
C ILE A 99 78.84 35.21 -27.14
N ASP A 100 79.55 34.38 -27.90
CA ASP A 100 80.92 33.95 -27.58
C ASP A 100 81.91 35.12 -27.66
N GLU A 101 81.73 36.05 -28.59
CA GLU A 101 82.52 37.29 -28.66
C GLU A 101 82.22 38.19 -27.45
N ALA A 102 80.95 38.35 -27.06
CA ALA A 102 80.55 39.07 -25.86
C ALA A 102 81.05 38.41 -24.56
N LEU A 103 81.07 37.08 -24.50
CA LEU A 103 81.58 36.29 -23.37
C LEU A 103 83.12 36.32 -23.31
N SER A 104 83.80 36.34 -24.45
CA SER A 104 85.27 36.46 -24.52
C SER A 104 85.73 37.85 -24.12
N ALA A 105 84.98 38.89 -24.49
CA ALA A 105 85.20 40.27 -24.06
C ALA A 105 84.67 40.56 -22.64
N LEU A 106 84.06 39.58 -21.96
CA LEU A 106 83.36 39.80 -20.69
C LEU A 106 84.29 40.30 -19.59
N ALA A 107 85.52 39.77 -19.50
CA ALA A 107 86.50 40.22 -18.51
C ALA A 107 86.89 41.70 -18.72
N ASP A 108 87.02 42.14 -19.98
CA ASP A 108 87.33 43.52 -20.32
C ASP A 108 86.10 44.44 -20.13
N ASN A 109 84.89 43.91 -20.32
CA ASN A 109 83.64 44.60 -20.04
C ASN A 109 83.44 44.92 -18.53
N PHE A 110 84.07 44.18 -17.62
CA PHE A 110 84.05 44.49 -16.18
C PHE A 110 85.17 45.43 -15.73
N ARG A 111 86.15 45.76 -16.59
CA ARG A 111 87.20 46.72 -16.28
C ARG A 111 86.68 48.14 -16.53
N PRO A 112 86.54 49.00 -15.51
CA PRO A 112 85.82 50.27 -15.65
C PRO A 112 86.38 51.21 -16.71
N PHE A 113 87.67 51.13 -17.04
CA PHE A 113 88.28 51.96 -18.09
C PHE A 113 88.25 51.34 -19.50
N GLN A 114 87.91 50.06 -19.64
CA GLN A 114 87.79 49.36 -20.92
C GLN A 114 86.34 49.05 -21.30
N ALA A 115 85.42 49.08 -20.33
CA ALA A 115 84.00 48.83 -20.55
C ALA A 115 83.38 49.81 -21.56
N PRO A 116 82.45 49.37 -22.44
CA PRO A 116 81.67 50.30 -23.26
C PRO A 116 80.88 51.30 -22.41
N ALA A 117 80.76 52.56 -22.84
CA ALA A 117 80.09 53.62 -22.08
C ALA A 117 78.65 53.25 -21.66
N ALA A 118 77.93 52.52 -22.52
CA ALA A 118 76.58 52.02 -22.26
C ALA A 118 76.49 51.02 -21.08
N LEU A 119 77.61 50.37 -20.71
CA LEU A 119 77.66 49.41 -19.61
C LEU A 119 77.96 50.08 -18.25
N LEU A 120 78.43 51.33 -18.24
CA LEU A 120 78.77 52.05 -17.00
C LEU A 120 77.59 52.14 -16.01
N PRO A 121 76.34 52.43 -16.40
CA PRO A 121 75.21 52.44 -15.47
C PRO A 121 74.95 51.08 -14.80
N TYR A 122 75.26 49.98 -15.49
CA TYR A 122 75.19 48.63 -14.89
C TYR A 122 76.33 48.42 -13.89
N LEU A 123 77.56 48.79 -14.24
CA LEU A 123 78.71 48.68 -13.35
C LEU A 123 78.58 49.56 -12.10
N VAL A 124 78.03 50.78 -12.22
CA VAL A 124 77.67 51.64 -11.07
C VAL A 124 76.73 50.93 -10.10
N ARG A 125 75.69 50.29 -10.63
CA ARG A 125 74.70 49.55 -9.82
C ARG A 125 75.33 48.34 -9.14
N LEU A 126 76.21 47.64 -9.85
CA LEU A 126 76.90 46.43 -9.37
C LEU A 126 77.91 46.76 -8.26
N SER A 127 78.77 47.75 -8.48
CA SER A 127 79.81 48.15 -7.53
C SER A 127 79.29 49.04 -6.40
N ARG A 128 78.04 49.53 -6.51
CA ARG A 128 77.46 50.57 -5.64
C ARG A 128 78.32 51.84 -5.59
N ALA A 129 79.06 52.11 -6.68
CA ALA A 129 79.81 53.36 -6.82
C ALA A 129 78.87 54.55 -6.69
N ARG A 130 79.25 55.53 -5.88
CA ARG A 130 78.58 56.82 -5.85
C ARG A 130 78.92 57.53 -7.16
N VAL A 131 77.90 57.95 -7.89
CA VAL A 131 78.03 58.79 -9.09
C VAL A 131 76.98 59.88 -9.05
N GLU A 132 77.29 61.05 -9.59
CA GLU A 132 76.31 62.11 -9.77
C GLU A 132 75.97 62.25 -11.28
N PRO A 133 74.72 62.58 -11.64
CA PRO A 133 74.30 62.65 -13.04
C PRO A 133 75.10 63.62 -13.92
N SER A 134 75.76 64.62 -13.31
CA SER A 134 76.58 65.63 -13.97
C SER A 134 78.04 65.21 -14.17
N TRP A 135 78.45 64.03 -13.70
CA TRP A 135 79.86 63.63 -13.77
C TRP A 135 80.27 63.28 -15.21
N PRO A 136 81.46 63.75 -15.65
CA PRO A 136 82.03 63.31 -16.92
C PRO A 136 82.32 61.80 -16.86
N GLU A 137 82.24 61.14 -18.02
CA GLU A 137 82.36 59.69 -18.13
C GLU A 137 83.61 59.13 -17.41
N ARG A 138 84.73 59.85 -17.49
CA ARG A 138 85.99 59.48 -16.83
C ARG A 138 85.88 59.44 -15.29
N ALA A 139 85.13 60.36 -14.69
CA ALA A 139 84.90 60.38 -13.24
C ALA A 139 83.99 59.22 -12.81
N VAL A 140 82.97 58.90 -13.62
CA VAL A 140 82.13 57.70 -13.41
C VAL A 140 82.97 56.43 -13.42
N ARG A 141 83.88 56.28 -14.40
CA ARG A 141 84.79 55.13 -14.50
C ARG A 141 85.74 55.03 -13.29
N ALA A 142 86.33 56.15 -12.87
CA ALA A 142 87.19 56.22 -11.69
C ALA A 142 86.45 55.86 -10.41
N ALA A 143 85.19 56.27 -10.27
CA ALA A 143 84.36 55.94 -9.11
C ALA A 143 83.98 54.45 -9.06
N ILE A 144 83.69 53.83 -10.20
CA ILE A 144 83.44 52.38 -10.29
C ILE A 144 84.68 51.58 -9.88
N ASP A 145 85.86 51.98 -10.37
CA ASP A 145 87.14 51.33 -10.06
C ASP A 145 87.51 51.46 -8.57
N LEU A 146 87.20 52.62 -7.98
CA LEU A 146 87.51 52.91 -6.58
C LEU A 146 86.50 52.28 -5.59
N ALA A 147 85.28 51.96 -6.02
CA ALA A 147 84.19 51.51 -5.16
C ALA A 147 84.50 50.27 -4.29
N PRO A 148 85.14 49.19 -4.80
CA PRO A 148 85.51 48.05 -3.96
C PRO A 148 86.47 48.42 -2.82
N TRP A 149 87.40 49.33 -3.10
CA TRP A 149 88.35 49.80 -2.07
C TRP A 149 87.64 50.68 -1.03
N LEU A 150 86.73 51.57 -1.46
CA LEU A 150 85.92 52.40 -0.57
C LEU A 150 84.94 51.58 0.27
N ALA A 151 84.43 50.45 -0.23
CA ALA A 151 83.55 49.58 0.54
C ALA A 151 84.23 49.03 1.80
N ILE A 152 85.55 48.81 1.75
CA ILE A 152 86.36 48.33 2.89
C ILE A 152 86.75 49.49 3.83
N HIS A 153 86.99 50.68 3.30
CA HIS A 153 87.57 51.81 4.05
C HIS A 153 86.57 52.93 4.37
N ARG A 154 85.30 52.77 4.02
CA ARG A 154 84.22 53.74 4.27
C ARG A 154 84.17 54.10 5.76
N GLY A 155 83.95 55.37 6.06
CA GLY A 155 83.98 55.84 7.44
C GLY A 155 85.36 56.27 7.94
N THR A 156 86.41 56.18 7.11
CA THR A 156 87.77 56.61 7.48
C THR A 156 88.19 57.89 6.74
N PRO A 157 89.05 58.74 7.33
CA PRO A 157 89.63 59.88 6.63
C PRO A 157 90.36 59.47 5.35
N ALA A 158 91.01 58.29 5.34
CA ALA A 158 91.70 57.75 4.18
C ALA A 158 90.76 57.50 2.99
N ALA A 159 89.50 57.09 3.24
CA ALA A 159 88.51 56.92 2.18
C ALA A 159 88.03 58.24 1.60
N LEU A 160 87.72 59.20 2.46
CA LEU A 160 87.34 60.56 2.05
C LEU A 160 88.44 61.22 1.20
N LEU A 161 89.68 61.20 1.69
CA LEU A 161 90.83 61.78 1.01
C LEU A 161 91.08 61.13 -0.37
N ARG A 162 90.91 59.81 -0.45
CA ARG A 162 91.18 59.06 -1.68
C ARG A 162 90.09 59.23 -2.73
N GLU A 163 88.81 59.26 -2.34
CA GLU A 163 87.72 59.56 -3.27
C GLU A 163 87.80 60.99 -3.78
N ALA A 164 88.06 61.97 -2.89
CA ALA A 164 88.25 63.36 -3.27
C ALA A 164 89.36 63.52 -4.32
N ARG A 165 90.51 62.87 -4.12
CA ARG A 165 91.64 62.94 -5.05
C ARG A 165 91.36 62.23 -6.37
N ILE A 166 90.83 61.00 -6.35
CA ILE A 166 90.74 60.15 -7.55
C ILE A 166 89.53 60.52 -8.42
N VAL A 167 88.39 60.81 -7.81
CA VAL A 167 87.14 61.07 -8.53
C VAL A 167 86.98 62.56 -8.84
N HIS A 168 87.28 63.43 -7.87
CA HIS A 168 87.06 64.86 -7.98
C HIS A 168 88.33 65.67 -8.32
N GLY A 169 89.52 65.06 -8.25
CA GLY A 169 90.79 65.77 -8.42
C GLY A 169 91.12 66.73 -7.27
N TRP A 170 90.39 66.64 -6.16
CA TRP A 170 90.52 67.54 -5.01
C TRP A 170 91.61 67.08 -4.05
N THR A 171 92.34 68.03 -3.45
CA THR A 171 93.24 67.74 -2.32
C THR A 171 92.57 68.26 -1.06
N LEU A 172 92.16 67.34 -0.18
CA LEU A 172 91.57 67.70 1.11
C LEU A 172 92.60 67.54 2.22
N VAL A 173 92.51 68.38 3.26
CA VAL A 173 93.19 68.22 4.54
C VAL A 173 92.12 68.00 5.60
N VAL A 174 92.16 66.86 6.31
CA VAL A 174 91.20 66.52 7.36
C VAL A 174 91.88 66.64 8.72
N THR A 175 91.33 67.50 9.59
CA THR A 175 91.78 67.61 10.98
C THR A 175 90.67 67.07 11.89
N ASP A 176 90.94 65.91 12.51
CA ASP A 176 90.03 65.22 13.44
C ASP A 176 90.62 65.22 14.86
N PRO A 177 89.98 65.90 15.84
CA PRO A 177 90.43 65.85 17.24
C PRO A 177 90.08 64.53 17.97
N GLY A 178 89.39 63.58 17.34
CA GLY A 178 88.83 62.37 17.95
C GLY A 178 89.86 61.26 18.24
N GLY A 179 89.87 60.78 19.49
CA GLY A 179 90.56 59.56 19.92
C GLY A 179 89.61 58.56 20.60
N ILE A 180 89.98 57.29 20.64
CA ILE A 180 89.25 56.24 21.38
C ILE A 180 89.67 56.28 22.84
N ARG A 181 88.72 56.52 23.77
CA ARG A 181 88.97 56.43 25.22
C ARG A 181 88.33 55.19 25.82
N MET A 182 89.06 54.54 26.71
CA MET A 182 88.52 53.46 27.55
C MET A 182 87.57 54.06 28.59
N THR A 183 86.56 53.29 29.01
CA THR A 183 85.48 53.70 29.93
C THR A 183 85.93 54.20 31.31
N THR A 184 87.21 54.08 31.66
CA THR A 184 87.77 54.49 32.95
C THR A 184 88.43 55.86 32.96
N ASP A 185 88.50 56.58 31.83
CA ASP A 185 89.10 57.92 31.75
C ASP A 185 88.06 59.01 32.09
N THR A 186 88.24 59.70 33.23
CA THR A 186 87.31 60.71 33.78
C THR A 186 87.61 62.14 33.34
N SER A 187 88.58 62.37 32.44
CA SER A 187 88.86 63.71 31.95
C SER A 187 87.77 64.19 30.97
N ALA A 188 87.34 65.45 31.10
CA ALA A 188 86.27 66.02 30.29
C ALA A 188 86.64 66.07 28.79
N TRP A 189 85.67 65.79 27.92
CA TRP A 189 85.81 65.97 26.47
C TRP A 189 86.08 67.46 26.12
N PRO A 190 86.83 67.76 25.05
CA PRO A 190 86.91 69.12 24.53
C PRO A 190 85.51 69.64 24.20
N ALA A 191 85.25 70.92 24.49
CA ALA A 191 83.92 71.53 24.32
C ALA A 191 83.43 71.58 22.86
N GLU A 192 84.32 71.38 21.88
CA GLU A 192 83.97 71.34 20.46
C GLU A 192 84.63 70.14 19.76
N LEU A 193 83.83 69.12 19.45
CA LEU A 193 84.19 68.03 18.55
C LEU A 193 83.78 68.42 17.12
N ARG A 194 84.56 69.30 16.49
CA ARG A 194 84.34 69.67 15.08
C ARG A 194 85.38 68.98 14.20
N LEU A 195 84.94 68.12 13.29
CA LEU A 195 85.74 67.67 12.16
C LEU A 195 85.91 68.86 11.21
N SER A 196 87.15 69.27 10.93
CA SER A 196 87.42 70.32 9.93
C SER A 196 88.02 69.69 8.68
N VAL A 197 87.43 69.98 7.53
CA VAL A 197 87.88 69.53 6.21
C VAL A 197 88.19 70.77 5.40
N GLU A 198 89.46 70.99 5.10
CA GLU A 198 89.93 72.09 4.28
C GLU A 198 90.18 71.58 2.85
N LEU A 199 89.56 72.22 1.87
CA LEU A 199 89.79 71.94 0.45
C LEU A 199 90.89 72.87 -0.04
N ASP A 200 92.02 72.30 -0.44
CA ASP A 200 93.06 73.01 -1.16
C ASP A 200 92.79 72.87 -2.67
N PRO A 201 92.40 73.94 -3.39
CA PRO A 201 92.13 73.87 -4.81
C PRO A 201 93.45 73.64 -5.57
N ALA A 202 93.74 72.39 -5.89
CA ALA A 202 94.92 72.04 -6.67
C ALA A 202 94.89 72.71 -8.06
N PRO A 203 96.02 73.26 -8.54
CA PRO A 203 96.09 73.88 -9.86
C PRO A 203 96.15 72.80 -10.96
N TYR A 204 95.16 72.83 -11.85
CA TYR A 204 95.13 72.18 -13.18
C TYR A 204 95.34 70.65 -13.25
N GLY A 205 94.22 69.91 -13.27
CA GLY A 205 94.12 68.60 -13.93
C GLY A 205 93.21 68.67 -15.16
N PRO A 206 93.27 67.73 -16.14
CA PRO A 206 92.67 67.91 -17.47
C PRO A 206 91.14 67.84 -17.59
N ASP A 207 90.37 67.85 -16.49
CA ASP A 207 88.90 68.01 -16.48
C ASP A 207 88.40 67.98 -15.01
N PRO A 208 88.49 69.09 -14.24
CA PRO A 208 87.96 69.10 -12.89
C PRO A 208 86.43 69.17 -12.90
N VAL A 209 85.76 68.31 -12.14
CA VAL A 209 84.33 68.50 -11.82
C VAL A 209 84.21 69.82 -11.06
N ALA A 210 83.40 70.75 -11.57
CA ALA A 210 83.25 72.09 -11.00
C ALA A 210 82.93 72.01 -9.50
N TYR A 211 83.63 72.82 -8.71
CA TYR A 211 83.43 72.91 -7.27
C TYR A 211 82.06 73.55 -6.97
N ASP A 212 81.24 72.83 -6.22
CA ASP A 212 80.06 73.35 -5.52
C ASP A 212 80.12 72.83 -4.07
N GLN A 213 79.87 73.72 -3.10
CA GLN A 213 79.94 73.41 -1.67
C GLN A 213 79.08 72.19 -1.29
N GLY A 214 77.90 72.04 -1.90
CA GLY A 214 77.01 70.89 -1.69
C GLY A 214 77.58 69.57 -2.22
N THR A 215 78.46 69.58 -3.21
CA THR A 215 79.16 68.36 -3.66
C THR A 215 80.21 67.90 -2.62
N LEU A 216 80.89 68.85 -1.96
CA LEU A 216 81.81 68.57 -0.85
C LEU A 216 81.07 68.06 0.40
N GLU A 217 79.95 68.69 0.76
CA GLU A 217 79.11 68.25 1.88
C GLU A 217 78.57 66.83 1.67
N ARG A 218 78.04 66.52 0.47
CA ARG A 218 77.59 65.15 0.12
C ARG A 218 78.73 64.12 0.16
N LEU A 219 79.95 64.53 -0.19
CA LEU A 219 81.14 63.67 -0.11
C LEU A 219 81.53 63.40 1.34
N ILE A 220 81.50 64.42 2.21
CA ILE A 220 81.79 64.27 3.64
C ILE A 220 80.73 63.38 4.32
N ASP A 221 79.44 63.63 4.07
CA ASP A 221 78.33 62.85 4.63
C ASP A 221 78.40 61.36 4.25
N ALA A 222 78.86 61.06 3.03
CA ALA A 222 79.03 59.69 2.56
C ALA A 222 80.14 58.90 3.30
N HIS A 223 81.04 59.60 4.01
CA HIS A 223 82.20 59.03 4.69
C HIS A 223 82.22 59.26 6.20
N LEU A 224 81.18 59.85 6.79
CA LEU A 224 81.06 59.97 8.25
C LEU A 224 80.53 58.66 8.87
N PRO A 225 81.22 58.06 9.86
CA PRO A 225 80.62 57.01 10.68
C PRO A 225 79.57 57.63 11.63
N VAL A 226 78.35 57.09 11.64
CA VAL A 226 77.22 57.58 12.44
C VAL A 226 77.58 57.69 13.94
N PRO A 227 77.27 58.81 14.64
CA PRO A 227 77.47 58.90 16.08
C PRO A 227 76.46 57.99 16.79
N SER A 228 76.94 56.87 17.37
CA SER A 228 76.12 56.01 18.21
C SER A 228 75.95 56.61 19.61
N VAL A 229 74.85 57.32 19.83
CA VAL A 229 74.33 57.59 21.18
C VAL A 229 73.64 56.31 21.66
N ARG A 230 74.17 55.66 22.70
CA ARG A 230 73.45 54.64 23.49
C ARG A 230 72.82 55.31 24.71
N VAL A 231 71.50 55.30 24.85
CA VAL A 231 70.82 55.60 26.12
C VAL A 231 69.58 54.72 26.38
N LEU A 232 69.67 54.02 27.52
CA LEU A 232 68.73 53.55 28.55
C LEU A 232 67.40 52.87 28.19
N ALA A 233 67.21 51.71 28.84
CA ALA A 233 65.94 51.04 29.05
C ALA A 233 64.85 52.01 29.56
N PRO A 234 63.57 51.84 29.18
CA PRO A 234 62.48 52.59 29.79
C PRO A 234 62.43 52.34 31.31
N PRO A 235 61.91 53.27 32.13
CA PRO A 235 61.63 53.02 33.54
C PRO A 235 60.68 51.83 33.74
N PRO A 236 60.72 51.12 34.89
CA PRO A 236 59.68 50.16 35.26
C PRO A 236 58.28 50.76 35.11
N GLY A 237 57.32 49.99 34.58
CA GLY A 237 55.97 50.46 34.32
C GLY A 237 55.78 51.22 33.00
N LYS A 238 56.82 51.34 32.16
CA LYS A 238 56.73 51.95 30.82
C LYS A 238 57.18 51.01 29.70
N CYS A 239 56.74 51.31 28.49
CA CYS A 239 57.21 50.66 27.26
C CYS A 239 57.99 51.66 26.42
N ALA A 240 59.02 51.21 25.69
CA ALA A 240 59.72 52.02 24.70
C ALA A 240 59.58 51.42 23.30
N LEU A 241 59.24 52.25 22.32
CA LEU A 241 59.30 51.93 20.90
C LEU A 241 60.50 52.63 20.28
N TYR A 242 61.26 51.92 19.44
CA TYR A 242 62.49 52.41 18.83
C TYR A 242 62.38 52.37 17.30
N GLU A 243 62.81 53.44 16.62
CA GLU A 243 62.79 53.50 15.15
C GLU A 243 63.79 52.52 14.52
N GLY A 244 64.91 52.25 15.20
CA GLY A 244 65.94 51.33 14.76
C GLY A 244 65.85 49.96 15.43
N SER A 245 66.42 48.95 14.77
CA SER A 245 66.64 47.63 15.37
C SER A 245 67.58 47.75 16.59
N ASN A 246 67.46 46.83 17.56
CA ASN A 246 68.34 46.78 18.75
C ASN A 246 68.33 48.05 19.61
N GLN A 247 67.16 48.65 19.83
CA GLN A 247 67.00 49.81 20.71
C GLN A 247 67.80 51.04 20.23
N THR A 248 67.88 51.23 18.90
CA THR A 248 68.59 52.37 18.27
C THR A 248 67.62 53.33 17.59
N GLY A 249 68.12 54.50 17.16
CA GLY A 249 67.29 55.53 16.52
C GLY A 249 66.45 56.33 17.53
N ARG A 250 65.43 57.05 17.03
CA ARG A 250 64.51 57.81 17.87
C ARG A 250 63.70 56.85 18.75
N VAL A 251 63.49 57.21 20.01
CA VAL A 251 62.70 56.44 20.98
C VAL A 251 61.48 57.24 21.41
N ILE A 252 60.34 56.56 21.55
CA ILE A 252 59.19 57.08 22.30
C ILE A 252 58.90 56.16 23.49
N VAL A 253 58.70 56.75 24.66
CA VAL A 253 58.38 56.03 25.89
C VAL A 253 56.92 56.24 26.22
N LEU A 254 56.16 55.15 26.24
CA LEU A 254 54.72 55.13 26.43
C LEU A 254 54.41 54.57 27.82
N SER A 255 53.41 55.15 28.49
CA SER A 255 52.91 54.71 29.80
C SER A 255 51.42 54.45 29.82
N LYS A 256 50.74 54.60 28.68
CA LYS A 256 49.30 54.39 28.47
C LYS A 256 49.07 54.16 26.98
N ASP A 257 47.87 53.68 26.64
CA ASP A 257 47.44 53.47 25.25
C ASP A 257 47.71 54.70 24.38
N GLU A 258 48.19 54.45 23.16
CA GLU A 258 48.39 55.47 22.14
C GLU A 258 47.64 55.04 20.87
N PRO A 259 46.42 55.56 20.64
CA PRO A 259 45.56 55.10 19.55
C PRO A 259 46.04 55.55 18.17
N ASP A 260 46.93 56.53 18.08
CA ASP A 260 47.50 57.00 16.82
C ASP A 260 48.95 57.45 16.97
N LEU A 261 49.88 56.57 16.60
CA LEU A 261 51.32 56.85 16.57
C LEU A 261 51.70 57.95 15.57
N ALA A 262 50.82 58.32 14.62
CA ALA A 262 51.08 59.39 13.68
C ALA A 262 51.11 60.74 14.40
N THR A 263 50.31 60.93 15.45
CA THR A 263 50.33 62.13 16.30
C THR A 263 51.69 62.35 16.97
N LEU A 264 52.38 61.26 17.30
CA LEU A 264 53.75 61.27 17.84
C LEU A 264 54.84 61.26 16.76
N ARG A 265 54.43 61.28 15.48
CA ARG A 265 55.29 61.11 14.29
C ARG A 265 56.14 59.84 14.38
N PHE A 266 55.55 58.75 14.85
CA PHE A 266 56.20 57.45 15.05
C PHE A 266 55.49 56.30 14.32
N ASP A 267 54.38 56.60 13.65
CA ASP A 267 53.62 55.65 12.81
C ASP A 267 54.50 55.00 11.74
N ASN A 268 54.39 53.68 11.59
CA ASN A 268 55.14 52.87 10.63
C ASN A 268 56.67 52.91 10.79
N ARG A 269 57.18 53.40 11.93
CA ARG A 269 58.63 53.50 12.16
C ARG A 269 59.16 52.54 13.21
N THR A 270 58.30 51.89 13.99
CA THR A 270 58.74 50.99 15.07
C THR A 270 59.48 49.77 14.54
N SER A 271 60.75 49.64 14.90
CA SER A 271 61.62 48.50 14.51
C SER A 271 62.04 47.63 15.70
N SER A 272 61.94 48.13 16.93
CA SER A 272 62.07 47.31 18.14
C SER A 272 61.26 47.86 19.31
N VAL A 273 60.91 46.99 20.27
CA VAL A 273 60.08 47.31 21.44
C VAL A 273 60.75 46.80 22.71
N TRP A 274 60.64 47.56 23.79
CA TRP A 274 61.01 47.12 25.13
C TRP A 274 59.84 47.37 26.09
N ASN A 275 59.14 46.29 26.48
CA ASN A 275 58.05 46.34 27.43
C ASN A 275 58.54 46.07 28.87
N ARG A 276 58.52 47.09 29.74
CA ARG A 276 58.73 46.94 31.21
C ARG A 276 57.47 47.22 32.02
N THR A 277 56.30 47.12 31.39
CA THR A 277 55.01 47.19 32.10
C THR A 277 54.64 45.83 32.69
N GLN A 278 53.63 45.80 33.56
CA GLN A 278 53.07 44.55 34.12
C GLN A 278 52.07 43.86 33.16
N GLY A 279 51.69 44.51 32.06
CA GLY A 279 50.75 43.98 31.06
C GLY A 279 51.40 43.69 29.71
N ILE A 280 50.62 43.13 28.79
CA ILE A 280 51.06 42.93 27.40
C ILE A 280 50.95 44.25 26.67
N VAL A 281 51.97 44.59 25.87
CA VAL A 281 51.86 45.69 24.91
C VAL A 281 51.54 45.10 23.55
N ALA A 282 50.40 45.48 22.97
CA ALA A 282 49.96 45.09 21.64
C ALA A 282 50.17 46.25 20.66
N LEU A 283 50.90 45.99 19.56
CA LEU A 283 51.01 46.90 18.42
C LEU A 283 50.00 46.50 17.33
N TYR A 284 49.25 47.45 16.79
CA TYR A 284 48.30 47.21 15.71
C TYR A 284 48.69 47.93 14.43
N ASP A 285 48.36 47.31 13.30
CA ASP A 285 48.67 47.81 11.96
C ASP A 285 47.70 48.91 11.46
N ALA A 286 46.69 49.25 12.27
CA ALA A 286 45.65 50.21 11.93
C ALA A 286 45.39 51.15 13.13
N THR A 287 44.89 52.34 12.83
CA THR A 287 44.45 53.33 13.82
C THR A 287 43.16 52.91 14.56
N ALA A 288 42.39 51.99 13.98
CA ALA A 288 41.26 51.33 14.64
C ALA A 288 41.69 49.98 15.22
N PHE A 289 41.51 49.78 16.53
CA PHE A 289 41.78 48.52 17.20
C PHE A 289 40.93 47.39 16.58
N GLY A 290 41.57 46.30 16.09
CA GLY A 290 40.89 45.02 15.80
C GLY A 290 40.92 44.45 14.37
N ALA A 291 41.55 45.08 13.38
CA ALA A 291 41.49 44.62 11.99
C ALA A 291 42.66 43.70 11.53
N SER A 292 43.70 43.55 12.35
CA SER A 292 44.95 42.87 11.99
C SER A 292 45.64 42.36 13.26
N GLY A 293 46.08 41.09 13.24
CA GLY A 293 46.59 40.38 14.42
C GLY A 293 47.73 41.17 15.10
N PRO A 294 47.57 41.59 16.37
CA PRO A 294 48.56 42.45 17.00
C PRO A 294 49.87 41.72 17.26
N HIS A 295 50.99 42.41 17.06
CA HIS A 295 52.28 41.95 17.59
C HIS A 295 52.29 42.22 19.10
N GLN A 296 52.25 41.16 19.90
CA GLN A 296 52.17 41.22 21.36
C GLN A 296 53.55 41.06 22.01
N TYR A 297 53.81 41.89 23.03
CA TYR A 297 55.05 41.90 23.79
C TYR A 297 54.75 41.71 25.27
N VAL A 298 55.20 40.60 25.85
CA VAL A 298 54.95 40.27 27.26
C VAL A 298 55.87 41.06 28.20
N PRO A 299 55.51 41.23 29.48
CA PRO A 299 56.36 41.86 30.49
C PRO A 299 57.79 41.31 30.50
N GLY A 300 58.79 42.19 30.46
CA GLY A 300 60.21 41.80 30.55
C GLY A 300 60.83 41.23 29.28
N GLN A 301 60.06 41.09 28.19
CA GLN A 301 60.58 40.62 26.91
C GLN A 301 61.44 41.72 26.24
N GLN A 302 62.75 41.47 26.15
CA GLN A 302 63.70 42.31 25.41
C GLN A 302 64.02 41.61 24.08
N ARG A 303 63.35 41.97 22.97
CA ARG A 303 63.69 41.39 21.66
C ARG A 303 64.64 42.30 20.87
N ALA A 304 65.83 41.79 20.65
CA ALA A 304 66.80 42.25 19.68
C ALA A 304 66.60 41.44 18.37
N ASN A 305 66.35 42.15 17.27
CA ASN A 305 66.31 41.67 15.88
C ASN A 305 65.28 40.60 15.44
N THR A 306 64.28 41.03 14.68
CA THR A 306 63.92 40.33 13.43
C THR A 306 63.43 41.36 12.40
N VAL A 307 64.33 41.69 11.47
CA VAL A 307 64.13 42.61 10.35
C VAL A 307 63.25 41.91 9.32
N GLY A 308 62.08 42.46 9.03
CA GLY A 308 61.17 41.98 8.00
C GLY A 308 59.72 42.45 8.18
N GLU A 309 59.09 42.11 9.30
CA GLU A 309 57.63 42.25 9.45
C GLU A 309 57.17 43.49 10.22
N LEU A 310 57.89 43.94 11.26
CA LEU A 310 57.49 45.11 12.06
C LEU A 310 57.59 46.44 11.32
N THR A 311 58.47 46.52 10.32
CA THR A 311 59.03 47.78 9.80
C THR A 311 58.07 48.58 8.91
N ARG A 312 56.78 48.24 8.79
CA ARG A 312 55.89 48.93 7.85
C ARG A 312 54.46 49.23 8.30
N ARG A 313 54.03 48.86 9.51
CA ARG A 313 52.57 48.92 9.78
C ARG A 313 52.11 49.37 11.16
N ALA A 314 52.91 49.38 12.22
CA ALA A 314 52.40 49.74 13.55
C ALA A 314 51.94 51.21 13.64
N SER A 315 50.63 51.41 13.78
CA SER A 315 49.94 52.71 13.85
C SER A 315 49.31 53.00 15.21
N SER A 316 49.16 52.01 16.09
CA SER A 316 48.65 52.22 17.47
C SER A 316 49.22 51.22 18.48
N VAL A 317 49.15 51.58 19.77
CA VAL A 317 49.70 50.82 20.91
C VAL A 317 48.65 50.68 21.99
N ARG A 318 48.46 49.47 22.51
CA ARG A 318 47.56 49.19 23.63
C ARG A 318 48.24 48.40 24.73
N PHE A 319 48.01 48.79 25.98
CA PHE A 319 48.44 48.08 27.18
C PHE A 319 47.30 47.19 27.67
N LEU A 320 47.45 45.88 27.49
CA LEU A 320 46.48 44.88 27.88
C LEU A 320 46.83 44.34 29.27
N THR A 321 46.03 44.73 30.26
CA THR A 321 46.07 44.16 31.63
C THR A 321 44.94 43.15 31.87
N THR A 322 43.96 43.11 30.97
CA THR A 322 42.87 42.13 30.93
C THR A 322 42.72 41.61 29.50
N VAL A 323 42.08 40.45 29.34
CA VAL A 323 41.71 39.91 28.02
C VAL A 323 40.57 40.77 27.45
N PRO A 324 40.72 41.39 26.27
CA PRO A 324 39.63 42.15 25.64
C PRO A 324 38.42 41.28 25.30
N ASP A 325 37.23 41.89 25.23
CA ASP A 325 36.05 41.24 24.69
C ASP A 325 36.30 40.82 23.24
N GLY A 326 35.92 39.58 22.89
CA GLY A 326 36.17 38.99 21.58
C GLY A 326 37.50 38.25 21.45
N SER A 327 38.37 38.32 22.45
CA SER A 327 39.66 37.62 22.50
C SER A 327 39.68 36.57 23.61
N TRP A 328 40.68 35.69 23.60
CA TRP A 328 41.00 34.79 24.71
C TRP A 328 42.45 34.98 25.16
N GLY A 329 42.79 34.57 26.37
CA GLY A 329 44.14 34.76 26.89
C GLY A 329 44.58 33.70 27.89
N LEU A 330 45.89 33.67 28.13
CA LEU A 330 46.56 32.73 29.02
C LEU A 330 47.12 33.49 30.23
N LEU A 331 47.02 32.91 31.42
CA LEU A 331 47.53 33.52 32.67
C LEU A 331 48.41 32.54 33.44
N ASP A 332 49.39 33.08 34.17
CA ASP A 332 50.38 32.33 34.97
C ASP A 332 49.87 31.81 36.32
N ASP A 333 48.63 32.18 36.69
CA ASP A 333 47.97 31.80 37.94
C ASP A 333 46.75 30.91 37.68
N ALA A 334 46.48 29.99 38.60
CA ALA A 334 45.37 29.04 38.51
C ALA A 334 44.00 29.71 38.74
N GLY A 335 43.94 30.80 39.51
CA GLY A 335 42.71 31.48 39.90
C GLY A 335 42.23 32.58 38.95
N GLY A 336 42.84 32.71 37.76
CA GLY A 336 42.43 33.71 36.77
C GLY A 336 42.81 35.15 37.11
N LYS A 337 43.62 35.37 38.16
CA LYS A 337 44.08 36.70 38.61
C LYS A 337 45.57 36.96 38.33
N GLY A 338 46.21 36.04 37.60
CA GLY A 338 47.63 36.09 37.29
C GLY A 338 48.00 37.15 36.25
N ASN A 339 49.28 37.23 35.93
CA ASN A 339 49.75 38.07 34.83
C ASN A 339 49.30 37.46 33.50
N LEU A 340 48.88 38.35 32.59
CA LEU A 340 48.50 37.97 31.24
C LEU A 340 49.75 37.57 30.44
N LEU A 341 49.83 36.29 30.06
CA LEU A 341 50.94 35.71 29.31
C LEU A 341 50.78 35.90 27.81
N ALA A 342 49.56 35.82 27.29
CA ALA A 342 49.26 36.05 25.88
C ALA A 342 47.76 36.33 25.69
N VAL A 343 47.41 37.02 24.60
CA VAL A 343 46.03 37.22 24.12
C VAL A 343 45.94 36.74 22.67
N TYR A 344 44.81 36.21 22.24
CA TYR A 344 44.61 35.75 20.88
C TYR A 344 43.17 35.98 20.44
N ASP A 345 42.98 36.25 19.15
CA ASP A 345 41.66 36.49 18.56
C ASP A 345 41.14 35.26 17.76
N ASP A 346 42.02 34.29 17.49
CA ASP A 346 41.69 33.08 16.72
C ASP A 346 42.45 31.86 17.26
N SER A 347 42.27 30.71 16.60
CA SER A 347 42.96 29.46 16.91
C SER A 347 44.47 29.60 16.77
N ILE A 348 45.23 28.97 17.65
CA ILE A 348 46.68 28.85 17.52
C ILE A 348 47.10 27.38 17.47
N THR A 349 47.86 27.03 16.44
CA THR A 349 48.35 25.66 16.21
C THR A 349 49.61 25.34 17.02
N SER A 350 50.28 26.36 17.55
CA SER A 350 51.43 26.22 18.45
C SER A 350 51.44 27.34 19.49
N VAL A 351 51.36 26.98 20.77
CA VAL A 351 51.51 27.92 21.89
C VAL A 351 52.99 28.29 22.00
N PRO A 352 53.36 29.59 21.97
CA PRO A 352 54.74 30.02 22.14
C PRO A 352 55.32 29.54 23.48
N ALA A 353 56.62 29.22 23.52
CA ALA A 353 57.27 28.70 24.73
C ALA A 353 57.08 29.58 25.98
N ALA A 354 56.97 30.90 25.83
CA ALA A 354 56.70 31.84 26.93
C ALA A 354 55.29 31.66 27.54
N ALA A 355 54.35 31.12 26.78
CA ALA A 355 52.97 30.85 27.21
C ALA A 355 52.78 29.40 27.71
N ALA A 356 53.81 28.55 27.64
CA ALA A 356 53.78 27.18 28.17
C ALA A 356 53.72 27.10 29.71
N ALA A 357 53.89 28.22 30.41
CA ALA A 357 53.72 28.32 31.86
C ALA A 357 52.28 28.67 32.30
N ALA A 358 51.33 28.70 31.35
CA ALA A 358 49.95 29.05 31.64
C ALA A 358 49.30 28.05 32.61
N LYS A 359 48.68 28.57 33.66
CA LYS A 359 47.90 27.80 34.65
C LYS A 359 46.40 28.02 34.53
N SER A 360 45.97 29.06 33.82
CA SER A 360 44.57 29.27 33.48
C SER A 360 44.41 29.86 32.09
N LEU A 361 43.21 29.69 31.54
CA LEU A 361 42.78 30.19 30.25
C LEU A 361 41.50 31.00 30.44
N VAL A 362 41.50 32.25 29.98
CA VAL A 362 40.34 33.14 29.98
C VAL A 362 39.76 33.19 28.57
N ASN A 363 38.48 32.87 28.43
CA ASN A 363 37.78 32.96 27.16
C ASN A 363 36.78 34.12 27.16
N ASN A 364 37.16 35.28 26.64
CA ASN A 364 36.22 36.40 26.43
C ASN A 364 35.68 36.43 24.99
N THR A 365 35.94 35.38 24.20
CA THR A 365 35.31 35.22 22.90
C THR A 365 33.86 34.76 23.07
N LYS A 366 33.07 34.88 22.00
CA LYS A 366 31.73 34.26 21.95
C LYS A 366 31.78 32.76 21.60
N TYR A 367 32.96 32.20 21.32
CA TYR A 367 33.16 30.83 20.83
C TYR A 367 33.69 29.93 21.95
N THR A 368 33.41 28.63 21.88
CA THR A 368 34.07 27.66 22.76
C THR A 368 35.51 27.44 22.32
N LEU A 369 36.42 27.33 23.29
CA LEU A 369 37.82 26.99 23.09
C LEU A 369 38.09 25.57 23.55
N GLU A 370 39.08 24.92 22.96
CA GLU A 370 39.64 23.68 23.50
C GLU A 370 41.16 23.76 23.47
N GLY A 371 41.75 23.68 24.66
CA GLY A 371 43.19 23.57 24.83
C GLY A 371 43.61 22.11 24.68
N PHE A 372 44.63 21.85 23.88
CA PHE A 372 45.18 20.52 23.67
C PHE A 372 46.60 20.44 24.18
N ALA A 373 46.91 19.34 24.88
CA ALA A 373 48.28 18.90 25.02
C ALA A 373 48.83 18.45 23.64
N ALA A 374 50.10 18.04 23.56
CA ALA A 374 50.69 17.47 22.35
C ALA A 374 49.74 16.44 21.67
N PRO A 375 49.80 16.23 20.34
CA PRO A 375 48.84 15.40 19.61
C PRO A 375 48.54 14.06 20.29
N GLY A 376 47.27 13.82 20.67
CA GLY A 376 46.82 12.63 21.41
C GLY A 376 46.84 12.73 22.94
N GLY A 377 47.25 13.87 23.51
CA GLY A 377 47.22 14.14 24.95
C GLY A 377 45.86 14.62 25.47
N ALA A 378 45.83 15.02 26.75
CA ALA A 378 44.63 15.58 27.38
C ALA A 378 44.15 16.84 26.66
N SER A 379 42.84 17.06 26.61
CA SER A 379 42.23 18.31 26.19
C SER A 379 41.27 18.85 27.25
N GLN A 380 41.07 20.16 27.25
CA GLN A 380 40.13 20.83 28.15
C GLN A 380 39.34 21.88 27.39
N VAL A 381 38.02 21.81 27.52
CA VAL A 381 37.09 22.75 26.90
C VAL A 381 36.90 23.96 27.81
N VAL A 382 37.00 25.17 27.26
CA VAL A 382 36.81 26.43 27.97
C VAL A 382 35.71 27.24 27.30
N TYR A 383 34.61 27.44 28.03
CA TYR A 383 33.40 28.08 27.51
C TYR A 383 33.47 29.61 27.54
N PRO A 384 32.66 30.31 26.72
CA PRO A 384 32.60 31.77 26.70
C PRO A 384 32.32 32.40 28.06
N GLY A 385 33.08 33.44 28.41
CA GLY A 385 32.97 34.17 29.67
C GLY A 385 33.51 33.44 30.90
N VAL A 386 34.13 32.27 30.72
CA VAL A 386 34.70 31.48 31.81
C VAL A 386 36.21 31.64 31.85
N THR A 387 36.74 31.76 33.07
CA THR A 387 38.16 31.55 33.34
C THR A 387 38.34 30.14 33.86
N ALA A 388 38.99 29.28 33.09
CA ALA A 388 39.23 27.89 33.47
C ALA A 388 40.65 27.72 34.00
N THR A 389 40.79 27.14 35.18
CA THR A 389 42.07 26.59 35.64
C THR A 389 42.43 25.41 34.74
N LEU A 390 43.63 25.42 34.17
CA LEU A 390 44.11 24.34 33.32
C LEU A 390 44.44 23.12 34.19
N ASP A 391 43.99 21.94 33.79
CA ASP A 391 44.35 20.70 34.48
C ASP A 391 45.87 20.56 34.58
N PRO A 392 46.45 20.01 35.67
CA PRO A 392 47.91 19.98 35.85
C PRO A 392 48.67 19.37 34.66
N GLY A 393 48.13 18.29 34.08
CA GLY A 393 48.72 17.65 32.89
C GLY A 393 48.63 18.50 31.61
N LEU A 394 47.59 19.32 31.48
CA LEU A 394 47.44 20.25 30.36
C LEU A 394 48.28 21.51 30.57
N SER A 395 48.33 22.06 31.78
CA SER A 395 49.11 23.26 32.12
C SER A 395 50.61 23.10 31.83
N GLN A 396 51.15 21.89 31.97
CA GLN A 396 52.56 21.59 31.68
C GLN A 396 52.84 21.33 30.20
N ALA A 397 51.81 21.07 29.40
CA ALA A 397 51.95 20.54 28.04
C ALA A 397 51.05 21.22 27.00
N LEU A 398 50.45 22.38 27.33
CA LEU A 398 49.53 23.09 26.45
C LEU A 398 50.26 23.46 25.14
N ALA A 399 49.92 22.75 24.07
CA ALA A 399 50.61 22.82 22.79
C ALA A 399 49.84 23.65 21.77
N SER A 400 48.51 23.62 21.83
CA SER A 400 47.63 24.37 20.90
C SER A 400 46.30 24.71 21.55
N VAL A 401 45.60 25.70 21.01
CA VAL A 401 44.26 26.08 21.42
C VAL A 401 43.42 26.28 20.17
N ALA A 402 42.34 25.51 20.03
CA ALA A 402 41.39 25.67 18.93
C ALA A 402 40.22 26.56 19.36
N VAL A 403 39.87 27.53 18.52
CA VAL A 403 38.64 28.34 18.61
C VAL A 403 37.61 27.73 17.67
N TYR A 404 36.55 27.13 18.20
CA TYR A 404 35.54 26.45 17.38
C TYR A 404 34.52 27.43 16.80
N LYS A 405 34.87 28.04 15.67
CA LYS A 405 33.94 28.84 14.85
C LYS A 405 32.86 27.99 14.16
N ASN A 406 33.18 26.72 13.90
CA ASN A 406 32.27 25.71 13.36
C ASN A 406 32.15 24.54 14.35
N VAL A 407 30.97 23.93 14.40
CA VAL A 407 30.73 22.72 15.20
C VAL A 407 31.41 21.53 14.50
N PRO A 408 32.30 20.76 15.15
CA PRO A 408 32.87 19.54 14.58
C PRO A 408 31.86 18.39 14.56
N ASP A 409 32.07 17.39 13.69
CA ASP A 409 31.28 16.16 13.70
C ASP A 409 31.42 15.40 15.02
N GLY A 410 30.32 14.79 15.47
CA GLY A 410 30.25 14.09 16.75
C GLY A 410 30.10 14.99 17.98
N ALA A 411 29.98 16.32 17.79
CA ALA A 411 29.66 17.27 18.84
C ALA A 411 28.33 17.98 18.56
N PHE A 412 27.80 18.68 19.55
CA PHE A 412 26.70 19.60 19.37
C PHE A 412 27.00 20.93 20.05
N CYS A 413 26.23 21.94 19.67
CA CYS A 413 26.46 23.28 20.14
C CYS A 413 25.17 23.95 20.57
N LEU A 414 25.22 24.64 21.70
CA LEU A 414 24.14 25.46 22.23
C LEU A 414 24.51 26.93 22.00
N TYR A 415 23.51 27.77 21.76
CA TYR A 415 23.67 29.19 21.48
C TYR A 415 22.75 30.04 22.34
N GLU A 416 23.26 31.19 22.76
CA GLU A 416 22.59 32.12 23.67
C GLU A 416 21.41 32.85 23.02
N ARG A 417 21.38 32.92 21.68
CA ARG A 417 20.31 33.57 20.93
C ARG A 417 19.83 32.69 19.79
N PRO A 418 18.61 32.92 19.28
CA PRO A 418 18.14 32.27 18.07
C PRO A 418 19.11 32.46 16.90
N ARG A 419 19.05 31.58 15.90
CA ARG A 419 19.85 31.65 14.66
C ARG A 419 21.36 31.66 14.89
N GLN A 420 21.85 30.84 15.82
CA GLN A 420 23.29 30.72 16.16
C GLN A 420 23.91 32.02 16.68
N GLY A 421 23.11 32.88 17.31
CA GLY A 421 23.58 34.15 17.86
C GLY A 421 24.13 34.03 19.28
N GLY A 422 24.91 35.03 19.70
CA GLY A 422 25.42 35.16 21.07
C GLY A 422 26.57 34.20 21.41
N LYS A 423 26.71 33.84 22.68
CA LYS A 423 27.70 32.87 23.17
C LYS A 423 27.39 31.46 22.67
N GLN A 424 28.45 30.68 22.47
CA GLN A 424 28.42 29.32 21.95
C GLN A 424 29.03 28.33 22.94
N TRP A 425 28.30 27.28 23.29
CA TRP A 425 28.77 26.17 24.14
C TRP A 425 28.86 24.87 23.34
N LEU A 426 30.08 24.41 23.05
CA LEU A 426 30.35 23.15 22.34
C LEU A 426 30.46 21.99 23.32
N LEU A 427 29.62 20.97 23.14
CA LEU A 427 29.50 19.83 24.05
C LEU A 427 29.77 18.51 23.32
N ARG A 428 30.45 17.58 24.00
CA ARG A 428 30.77 16.21 23.54
C ARG A 428 30.27 15.17 24.55
N THR A 429 28.99 15.25 24.89
CA THR A 429 28.37 14.32 25.83
C THR A 429 28.29 12.92 25.21
N PRO A 430 28.70 11.85 25.91
CA PRO A 430 28.56 10.49 25.41
C PRO A 430 27.09 10.12 25.25
N ALA A 431 26.80 9.18 24.34
CA ALA A 431 25.44 8.70 24.10
C ALA A 431 24.83 8.11 25.39
N GLY A 432 23.64 8.56 25.77
CA GLY A 432 22.96 8.25 27.04
C GLY A 432 23.33 9.17 28.20
N GLY A 433 24.31 10.05 28.05
CA GLY A 433 24.73 11.00 29.07
C GLY A 433 23.79 12.19 29.20
N LEU A 434 23.52 12.59 30.45
CA LEU A 434 22.88 13.85 30.82
C LEU A 434 23.97 14.85 31.19
N THR A 435 23.90 16.08 30.66
CA THR A 435 24.79 17.19 31.02
C THR A 435 23.97 18.28 31.67
N ASP A 436 24.32 18.63 32.90
CA ASP A 436 23.78 19.79 33.62
C ASP A 436 24.40 21.07 33.04
N LEU A 437 23.57 21.89 32.39
CA LEU A 437 23.99 23.12 31.71
C LEU A 437 24.44 24.21 32.68
N THR A 438 24.02 24.15 33.95
CA THR A 438 24.48 25.10 34.97
C THR A 438 25.97 24.94 35.25
N THR A 439 26.51 23.72 35.12
CA THR A 439 27.94 23.43 35.34
C THR A 439 28.86 24.00 34.26
N VAL A 440 28.32 24.31 33.09
CA VAL A 440 29.06 24.89 31.94
C VAL A 440 28.65 26.34 31.65
N ALA A 441 27.94 26.98 32.60
CA ALA A 441 27.42 28.34 32.47
C ALA A 441 26.53 28.56 31.23
N ALA A 442 25.79 27.52 30.84
CA ALA A 442 24.78 27.57 29.77
C ALA A 442 23.34 27.42 30.29
N GLY A 443 23.14 27.33 31.61
CA GLY A 443 21.80 27.21 32.21
C GLY A 443 20.98 28.50 32.04
N ASN A 444 19.70 28.36 31.69
CA ASN A 444 18.73 29.45 31.52
C ASN A 444 19.14 30.54 30.51
N VAL A 445 19.89 30.17 29.47
CA VAL A 445 20.30 31.12 28.41
C VAL A 445 20.27 30.53 27.00
N VAL A 446 19.89 29.25 26.84
CA VAL A 446 19.95 28.60 25.53
C VAL A 446 18.69 28.90 24.72
N SER A 447 18.88 29.45 23.52
CA SER A 447 17.80 29.75 22.58
C SER A 447 17.93 29.07 21.22
N SER A 448 19.09 28.49 20.88
CA SER A 448 19.19 27.63 19.69
C SER A 448 20.25 26.55 19.82
N VAL A 449 20.12 25.49 19.01
CA VAL A 449 20.97 24.30 19.05
C VAL A 449 21.40 23.91 17.64
N TYR A 450 22.67 23.54 17.48
CA TYR A 450 23.17 22.88 16.28
C TYR A 450 23.72 21.50 16.63
N ASN A 451 23.02 20.45 16.18
CA ASN A 451 23.37 19.07 16.50
C ASN A 451 24.14 18.40 15.35
N ARG A 452 25.46 18.24 15.48
CA ARG A 452 26.28 17.45 14.55
C ARG A 452 26.66 16.07 15.08
N THR A 453 25.95 15.59 16.10
CA THR A 453 26.08 14.21 16.56
C THR A 453 25.27 13.27 15.66
N SER A 454 25.48 11.97 15.81
CA SER A 454 24.61 10.95 15.21
C SER A 454 23.37 10.64 16.05
N TYR A 455 23.09 11.43 17.09
CA TYR A 455 22.09 11.13 18.12
C TYR A 455 21.10 12.29 18.25
N THR A 456 19.84 11.99 18.57
CA THR A 456 18.89 13.05 18.98
C THR A 456 19.29 13.61 20.34
N LEU A 457 19.26 14.92 20.47
CA LEU A 457 19.42 15.61 21.75
C LEU A 457 18.05 15.94 22.31
N GLU A 458 17.93 15.97 23.63
CA GLU A 458 16.77 16.50 24.31
C GLU A 458 17.20 17.51 25.36
N LEU A 459 16.71 18.74 25.23
CA LEU A 459 16.92 19.80 26.21
C LEU A 459 15.77 19.79 27.21
N PHE A 460 16.07 19.98 28.49
CA PHE A 460 15.08 20.01 29.57
C PHE A 460 15.17 21.32 30.36
N ALA A 461 14.03 21.77 30.86
CA ALA A 461 13.96 22.92 31.75
C ALA A 461 14.57 22.63 33.14
N ALA A 462 14.54 21.38 33.61
CA ALA A 462 15.17 20.98 34.88
C ALA A 462 16.57 20.37 34.67
N ALA A 463 17.44 20.51 35.68
CA ALA A 463 18.81 19.98 35.64
C ALA A 463 18.88 18.44 35.72
N ASP A 464 17.83 17.79 36.24
CA ASP A 464 17.74 16.33 36.42
C ASP A 464 17.21 15.57 35.19
N GLY A 465 16.98 16.28 34.08
CA GLY A 465 16.42 15.70 32.85
C GLY A 465 14.91 15.45 32.90
N THR A 466 14.18 16.17 33.76
CA THR A 466 12.72 16.10 33.84
C THR A 466 12.03 17.41 33.41
N GLY A 467 10.70 17.42 33.33
CA GLY A 467 9.90 18.60 33.02
C GLY A 467 9.68 18.84 31.52
N ILE A 468 9.48 20.11 31.15
CA ILE A 468 9.29 20.53 29.76
C ILE A 468 10.57 20.27 28.97
N SER A 469 10.45 19.66 27.79
CA SER A 469 11.59 19.33 26.93
C SER A 469 11.33 19.62 25.44
N GLN A 470 12.42 19.69 24.67
CA GLN A 470 12.40 19.79 23.21
C GLN A 470 13.50 18.90 22.61
N LEU A 471 13.15 18.18 21.52
CA LEU A 471 14.06 17.30 20.79
C LEU A 471 14.77 18.05 19.65
N PHE A 472 16.07 17.77 19.47
CA PHE A 472 16.90 18.32 18.40
C PHE A 472 17.60 17.19 17.63
N TYR A 473 17.32 17.08 16.34
CA TYR A 473 17.67 15.91 15.53
C TYR A 473 19.08 16.00 14.91
N PRO A 474 19.72 14.86 14.59
CA PRO A 474 21.03 14.83 13.94
C PRO A 474 21.07 15.67 12.66
N GLY A 475 22.10 16.50 12.51
CA GLY A 475 22.33 17.36 11.35
C GLY A 475 21.49 18.64 11.33
N ALA A 476 20.53 18.80 12.24
CA ALA A 476 19.63 19.94 12.26
C ALA A 476 20.20 21.12 13.08
N PHE A 477 19.97 22.32 12.55
CA PHE A 477 20.00 23.56 13.30
C PHE A 477 18.56 23.96 13.61
N ALA A 478 18.24 24.24 14.87
CA ALA A 478 16.91 24.68 15.25
C ALA A 478 16.95 25.63 16.45
N ASP A 479 16.01 26.58 16.45
CA ASP A 479 15.74 27.43 17.60
C ASP A 479 14.96 26.65 18.67
N VAL A 480 15.11 27.05 19.93
CA VAL A 480 14.27 26.55 21.04
C VAL A 480 12.93 27.26 20.92
N THR A 481 11.90 26.55 20.45
CA THR A 481 10.60 27.15 20.15
C THR A 481 9.59 26.99 21.29
N VAL A 482 9.90 26.13 22.26
CA VAL A 482 9.04 25.93 23.43
C VAL A 482 9.23 27.12 24.36
N VAL A 483 8.18 27.95 24.52
CA VAL A 483 8.21 29.25 25.22
C VAL A 483 8.79 29.17 26.64
N ASN A 484 8.61 28.06 27.35
CA ASN A 484 9.12 27.86 28.71
C ASN A 484 10.45 27.08 28.77
N LEU A 485 11.09 26.87 27.62
CA LEU A 485 12.39 26.21 27.50
C LEU A 485 13.44 27.17 26.90
N ASP A 486 13.02 28.08 26.01
CA ASP A 486 13.84 29.18 25.52
C ASP A 486 14.29 30.06 26.69
N ASP A 487 15.61 30.26 26.85
CA ASP A 487 16.21 30.89 28.03
C ASP A 487 15.94 30.20 29.37
N HIS A 488 15.48 28.94 29.37
CA HIS A 488 15.16 28.19 30.60
C HIS A 488 15.70 26.76 30.62
N ALA A 489 16.42 26.33 29.58
CA ALA A 489 17.04 25.00 29.54
C ALA A 489 18.16 24.88 30.59
N ASN A 490 18.12 23.84 31.42
CA ASN A 490 19.11 23.57 32.47
C ASN A 490 19.81 22.22 32.31
N SER A 491 19.33 21.33 31.44
CA SER A 491 20.09 20.12 31.08
C SER A 491 19.88 19.73 29.63
N VAL A 492 20.83 18.94 29.11
CA VAL A 492 20.75 18.31 27.79
C VAL A 492 21.13 16.84 27.88
N THR A 493 20.35 15.96 27.24
CA THR A 493 20.66 14.53 27.12
C THR A 493 20.93 14.17 25.68
N VAL A 494 21.97 13.38 25.43
CA VAL A 494 22.19 12.71 24.14
C VAL A 494 21.45 11.38 24.17
N ARG A 495 20.32 11.24 23.47
CA ARG A 495 19.50 10.02 23.53
C ARG A 495 20.21 8.86 22.83
N ASN A 496 20.28 7.71 23.50
CA ASN A 496 20.78 6.45 22.92
C ASN A 496 19.66 5.41 22.82
N GLY A 497 18.86 5.54 21.76
CA GLY A 497 17.62 4.82 21.55
C GLY A 497 16.41 5.48 22.20
N PRO A 498 15.22 4.97 21.91
CA PRO A 498 13.98 5.55 22.43
C PRO A 498 13.70 5.08 23.86
N PRO A 499 13.45 6.00 24.83
CA PRO A 499 12.88 5.63 26.11
C PRO A 499 11.45 5.09 25.97
N LYS A 500 10.84 4.63 27.07
CA LYS A 500 9.44 4.15 27.04
C LYS A 500 8.51 5.28 26.58
N GLY A 501 7.60 4.98 25.66
CA GLY A 501 6.69 5.97 25.06
C GLY A 501 7.31 6.77 23.89
N TYR A 502 8.46 6.33 23.40
CA TYR A 502 9.14 6.93 22.25
C TYR A 502 9.41 5.86 21.19
N TYR A 503 9.65 6.29 19.96
CA TYR A 503 10.19 5.45 18.91
C TYR A 503 11.43 6.09 18.30
N CYS A 504 12.25 5.26 17.65
CA CYS A 504 13.48 5.71 17.05
C CYS A 504 13.64 5.15 15.63
N LEU A 505 14.00 6.04 14.71
CA LEU A 505 14.35 5.70 13.33
C LEU A 505 15.88 5.70 13.20
N TYR A 506 16.43 4.78 12.42
CA TYR A 506 17.87 4.64 12.20
C TYR A 506 18.21 4.61 10.71
N ASP A 507 19.33 5.19 10.29
CA ASP A 507 19.75 5.14 8.87
C ASP A 507 20.53 3.87 8.49
N GLY A 508 21.00 3.11 9.48
CA GLY A 508 21.56 1.76 9.33
C GLY A 508 20.57 0.66 9.69
N LYS A 509 20.87 -0.56 9.24
CA LYS A 509 20.15 -1.79 9.65
C LYS A 509 20.55 -2.18 11.08
N GLY A 510 19.70 -2.94 11.76
CA GLY A 510 19.98 -3.44 13.11
C GLY A 510 20.14 -2.32 14.16
N GLN A 511 19.42 -1.20 14.00
CA GLN A 511 19.51 -0.02 14.87
C GLN A 511 20.92 0.60 14.95
N THR A 512 21.61 0.68 13.82
CA THR A 512 22.95 1.31 13.71
C THR A 512 22.88 2.65 12.98
N GLY A 513 23.94 3.47 13.12
CA GLY A 513 24.07 4.74 12.41
C GLY A 513 23.44 5.94 13.13
N ARG A 514 22.96 6.93 12.36
CA ARG A 514 22.26 8.10 12.91
C ARG A 514 20.89 7.69 13.42
N GLN A 515 20.47 8.31 14.51
CA GLN A 515 19.21 7.98 15.17
C GLN A 515 18.35 9.22 15.39
N TRP A 516 17.06 9.08 15.05
CA TRP A 516 16.03 10.10 15.25
C TRP A 516 15.01 9.58 16.24
N VAL A 517 15.02 10.11 17.46
CA VAL A 517 14.09 9.73 18.55
C VAL A 517 12.89 10.67 18.54
N PHE A 518 11.69 10.11 18.54
CA PHE A 518 10.43 10.85 18.53
C PHE A 518 9.58 10.44 19.72
N ALA A 519 8.97 11.41 20.38
CA ALA A 519 7.92 11.15 21.35
C ALA A 519 6.68 10.62 20.63
N ASP A 520 5.99 9.68 21.26
CA ASP A 520 4.68 9.25 20.78
C ASP A 520 3.65 10.36 21.04
N VAL A 521 3.30 11.06 19.96
CA VAL A 521 2.21 12.01 19.92
C VAL A 521 1.07 11.37 19.15
N SER A 522 0.20 10.66 19.89
CA SER A 522 -0.92 9.87 19.36
C SER A 522 -1.58 10.51 18.14
N ASN A 523 -1.68 9.75 17.04
CA ASN A 523 -2.33 10.14 15.78
C ASN A 523 -1.75 11.36 15.04
N LYS A 524 -0.57 11.87 15.41
CA LYS A 524 0.10 12.94 14.65
C LYS A 524 1.21 12.38 13.77
N SER A 525 0.99 12.41 12.45
CA SER A 525 2.02 12.06 11.47
C SER A 525 3.21 13.01 11.58
N VAL A 526 4.42 12.46 11.65
CA VAL A 526 5.68 13.19 11.61
C VAL A 526 6.20 13.18 10.18
N VAL A 527 6.34 14.38 9.60
CA VAL A 527 6.85 14.57 8.24
C VAL A 527 8.38 14.58 8.29
N LEU A 528 9.01 13.52 7.81
CA LEU A 528 10.48 13.35 7.87
C LEU A 528 11.23 14.28 6.92
N THR A 529 10.53 14.91 5.98
CA THR A 529 11.07 15.96 5.10
C THR A 529 11.11 17.34 5.75
N ASP A 530 10.62 17.48 6.99
CA ASP A 530 10.79 18.70 7.76
C ASP A 530 12.29 19.04 7.87
N PRO A 531 12.72 20.25 7.47
CA PRO A 531 14.10 20.70 7.60
C PRO A 531 14.69 20.57 9.01
N ALA A 532 13.85 20.56 10.05
CA ALA A 532 14.27 20.36 11.43
C ALA A 532 14.60 18.89 11.77
N ILE A 533 14.12 17.91 10.99
CA ILE A 533 14.29 16.47 11.27
C ILE A 533 15.39 15.86 10.39
N THR A 534 15.38 16.16 9.08
CA THR A 534 16.35 15.64 8.08
C THR A 534 16.48 14.11 8.00
N ALA A 535 15.44 13.36 8.39
CA ALA A 535 15.42 11.89 8.34
C ALA A 535 14.88 11.30 7.00
N ALA A 536 14.32 12.14 6.13
CA ALA A 536 13.75 11.67 4.87
C ALA A 536 14.79 10.99 3.99
N GLY A 537 14.41 9.84 3.41
CA GLY A 537 15.25 9.14 2.44
C GLY A 537 16.48 8.43 3.02
N VAL A 538 16.60 8.30 4.34
CA VAL A 538 17.75 7.60 4.96
C VAL A 538 17.37 6.47 5.89
N VAL A 539 16.11 6.40 6.36
CA VAL A 539 15.64 5.38 7.32
C VAL A 539 15.77 3.96 6.76
N SER A 540 16.42 3.09 7.54
CA SER A 540 16.67 1.67 7.23
C SER A 540 16.21 0.71 8.35
N SER A 541 16.05 1.16 9.59
CA SER A 541 15.44 0.37 10.67
C SER A 541 14.70 1.22 11.69
N VAL A 542 13.82 0.59 12.47
CA VAL A 542 12.95 1.25 13.46
C VAL A 542 12.98 0.47 14.78
N LYS A 543 13.06 1.19 15.89
CA LYS A 543 12.80 0.66 17.24
C LYS A 543 11.57 1.35 17.80
N ASN A 544 10.49 0.60 17.94
CA ASN A 544 9.24 1.10 18.49
C ASN A 544 9.14 0.73 19.98
N ASN A 545 9.35 1.69 20.88
CA ASN A 545 9.21 1.50 22.33
C ASN A 545 7.96 2.21 22.87
N THR A 546 6.97 2.43 22.00
CA THR A 546 5.66 2.95 22.35
C THR A 546 4.65 1.82 22.52
N ASP A 547 3.45 2.17 22.97
CA ASP A 547 2.31 1.25 23.03
C ASP A 547 1.48 1.28 21.72
N HIS A 548 1.86 2.08 20.72
CA HIS A 548 1.16 2.24 19.45
C HIS A 548 1.89 1.56 18.30
N THR A 549 1.14 1.11 17.29
CA THR A 549 1.76 0.68 16.02
C THR A 549 2.17 1.90 15.20
N LEU A 550 3.36 1.88 14.63
CA LEU A 550 3.84 2.92 13.73
C LEU A 550 3.68 2.47 12.29
N GLU A 551 3.34 3.39 11.40
CA GLU A 551 3.37 3.15 9.97
C GLU A 551 4.32 4.12 9.29
N LEU A 552 5.28 3.58 8.53
CA LEU A 552 6.25 4.35 7.78
C LEU A 552 5.78 4.47 6.33
N PHE A 553 5.77 5.67 5.77
CA PHE A 553 5.25 5.97 4.44
C PHE A 553 6.33 6.51 3.51
N LYS A 554 6.22 6.15 2.23
CA LYS A 554 7.07 6.70 1.16
C LYS A 554 6.79 8.17 0.90
N GLU A 555 5.53 8.61 1.01
CA GLU A 555 5.14 10.00 0.76
C GLU A 555 4.90 10.78 2.05
N SER A 556 5.16 12.09 2.02
CA SER A 556 5.08 12.97 3.20
C SER A 556 3.65 13.19 3.72
N ASN A 557 2.63 12.93 2.89
CA ASN A 557 1.22 13.06 3.24
C ASN A 557 0.63 11.79 3.91
N GLY A 558 1.45 10.80 4.25
CA GLY A 558 0.98 9.55 4.85
C GLY A 558 0.25 8.64 3.87
N SER A 559 0.64 8.64 2.58
CA SER A 559 0.07 7.77 1.55
C SER A 559 1.15 6.98 0.79
N GLY A 560 0.72 6.09 -0.10
CA GLY A 560 1.59 5.29 -0.97
C GLY A 560 2.07 3.98 -0.34
N VAL A 561 3.25 3.53 -0.76
CA VAL A 561 3.88 2.32 -0.20
C VAL A 561 4.27 2.58 1.25
N SER A 562 4.04 1.60 2.13
CA SER A 562 4.19 1.77 3.57
C SER A 562 4.40 0.43 4.29
N GLN A 563 4.91 0.48 5.52
CA GLN A 563 5.23 -0.69 6.36
C GLN A 563 4.87 -0.39 7.82
N LEU A 564 4.28 -1.39 8.50
CA LEU A 564 3.90 -1.31 9.92
C LEU A 564 5.04 -1.79 10.83
N PHE A 565 5.19 -1.15 11.99
CA PHE A 565 6.17 -1.46 13.03
C PHE A 565 5.47 -1.52 14.39
N TYR A 566 5.42 -2.71 14.99
CA TYR A 566 4.57 -2.99 16.14
C TYR A 566 5.22 -2.65 17.50
N PRO A 567 4.40 -2.43 18.55
CA PRO A 567 4.87 -2.05 19.89
C PRO A 567 5.93 -2.98 20.50
N GLY A 568 7.02 -2.40 20.97
CA GLY A 568 8.11 -3.10 21.68
C GLY A 568 9.10 -3.84 20.76
N LEU A 569 8.99 -3.69 19.44
CA LEU A 569 9.85 -4.38 18.48
C LEU A 569 10.93 -3.48 17.86
N SER A 570 12.00 -4.14 17.46
CA SER A 570 13.19 -3.58 16.83
C SER A 570 13.36 -4.28 15.48
N THR A 571 12.98 -3.62 14.38
CA THR A 571 12.84 -4.28 13.07
C THR A 571 13.43 -3.43 11.95
N ASP A 572 14.07 -4.08 10.99
CA ASP A 572 14.54 -3.43 9.76
C ASP A 572 13.36 -3.07 8.84
N VAL A 573 13.54 -2.03 8.03
CA VAL A 573 12.63 -1.75 6.91
C VAL A 573 12.87 -2.82 5.85
N THR A 574 11.87 -3.66 5.58
CA THR A 574 11.98 -4.81 4.66
C THR A 574 11.37 -4.53 3.30
N VAL A 575 10.43 -3.57 3.22
CA VAL A 575 9.83 -3.14 1.95
C VAL A 575 10.87 -2.34 1.14
N ALA A 576 11.37 -2.92 0.04
CA ALA A 576 12.45 -2.33 -0.75
C ALA A 576 12.17 -0.89 -1.22
N ALA A 577 10.91 -0.56 -1.52
CA ALA A 577 10.50 0.78 -1.93
C ALA A 577 10.43 1.81 -0.78
N LEU A 578 10.64 1.39 0.47
CA LEU A 578 10.70 2.26 1.65
C LEU A 578 12.12 2.43 2.21
N VAL A 579 12.99 1.44 2.04
CA VAL A 579 14.37 1.50 2.51
C VAL A 579 15.04 2.73 1.92
N ARG A 580 15.45 3.68 2.78
CA ARG A 580 16.03 4.96 2.37
C ARG A 580 15.13 5.77 1.43
N GLN A 581 13.80 5.63 1.56
CA GLN A 581 12.82 6.39 0.79
C GLN A 581 11.65 6.90 1.64
N ALA A 582 11.55 6.50 2.91
CA ALA A 582 10.51 6.98 3.81
C ALA A 582 10.54 8.51 3.98
N LYS A 583 9.36 9.12 3.95
CA LYS A 583 9.14 10.58 4.11
C LYS A 583 8.17 10.95 5.22
N ALA A 584 7.40 9.99 5.76
CA ALA A 584 6.54 10.22 6.92
C ALA A 584 6.46 8.97 7.81
N VAL A 585 6.11 9.19 9.08
CA VAL A 585 5.79 8.15 10.05
C VAL A 585 4.56 8.54 10.85
N THR A 586 3.61 7.62 11.02
CA THR A 586 2.36 7.86 11.76
C THR A 586 2.23 6.84 12.89
N PRO A 587 2.22 7.26 14.17
CA PRO A 587 1.75 6.42 15.27
C PRO A 587 0.23 6.35 15.26
N TYR A 588 -0.33 5.13 15.32
CA TYR A 588 -1.77 4.92 15.40
C TYR A 588 -2.23 4.71 16.85
N ASP A 589 -3.10 5.60 17.29
CA ASP A 589 -3.93 5.43 18.49
C ASP A 589 -5.34 5.03 18.06
N GLY A 590 -5.54 3.71 18.01
CA GLY A 590 -6.70 3.00 17.54
C GLY A 590 -6.60 2.55 16.08
N ALA A 591 -7.62 1.82 15.63
CA ALA A 591 -7.75 1.44 14.23
C ALA A 591 -8.22 2.65 13.40
N PRO A 592 -7.44 3.14 12.41
CA PRO A 592 -7.98 4.06 11.40
C PRO A 592 -8.96 3.33 10.46
N ALA A 593 -9.70 4.09 9.63
CA ALA A 593 -10.63 3.51 8.67
C ALA A 593 -9.89 2.57 7.68
N GLY A 594 -10.43 1.36 7.46
CA GLY A 594 -9.79 0.33 6.64
C GLY A 594 -8.77 -0.55 7.39
N TYR A 595 -8.70 -0.43 8.72
CA TYR A 595 -7.80 -1.22 9.56
C TYR A 595 -8.57 -1.91 10.69
N TYR A 596 -7.95 -2.90 11.31
CA TYR A 596 -8.37 -3.42 12.61
C TYR A 596 -7.22 -3.29 13.61
N CYS A 597 -7.58 -3.11 14.88
CA CYS A 597 -6.62 -2.96 15.97
C CYS A 597 -6.89 -3.99 17.06
N LEU A 598 -5.84 -4.69 17.50
CA LEU A 598 -5.86 -5.55 18.68
C LEU A 598 -5.27 -4.77 19.86
N TYR A 599 -5.81 -4.97 21.05
CA TYR A 599 -5.40 -4.26 22.26
C TYR A 599 -5.00 -5.23 23.36
N ALA A 600 -3.90 -4.93 24.07
CA ALA A 600 -3.41 -5.76 25.16
C ALA A 600 -4.31 -5.72 26.41
N GLY A 601 -5.07 -4.64 26.59
CA GLY A 601 -6.05 -4.47 27.66
C GLY A 601 -7.48 -4.64 27.15
N ALA A 602 -8.39 -5.03 28.04
CA ALA A 602 -9.82 -4.94 27.77
C ALA A 602 -10.23 -3.47 27.61
N GLY A 603 -11.30 -3.21 26.85
CA GLY A 603 -11.81 -1.85 26.63
C GLY A 603 -10.86 -0.94 25.85
N LYS A 604 -10.08 -1.50 24.91
CA LYS A 604 -9.17 -0.75 24.02
C LYS A 604 -8.02 0.00 24.73
N THR A 605 -7.41 -0.64 25.73
CA THR A 605 -6.30 -0.06 26.50
C THR A 605 -4.98 -0.83 26.29
N GLY A 606 -3.84 -0.23 26.66
CA GLY A 606 -2.52 -0.86 26.57
C GLY A 606 -1.94 -0.87 25.15
N LYS A 607 -1.03 -1.83 24.87
CA LYS A 607 -0.40 -1.97 23.55
C LYS A 607 -1.42 -2.21 22.45
N GLN A 608 -1.19 -1.59 21.30
CA GLN A 608 -2.09 -1.55 20.17
C GLN A 608 -1.40 -2.10 18.92
N TRP A 609 -1.93 -3.19 18.36
CA TRP A 609 -1.44 -3.78 17.13
C TRP A 609 -2.42 -3.48 15.99
N VAL A 610 -2.04 -2.58 15.10
CA VAL A 610 -2.85 -2.14 13.97
C VAL A 610 -2.49 -2.92 12.73
N PHE A 611 -3.50 -3.42 12.03
CA PHE A 611 -3.35 -4.24 10.84
C PHE A 611 -4.23 -3.70 9.71
N ARG A 612 -3.73 -3.75 8.49
CA ARG A 612 -4.50 -3.40 7.29
C ARG A 612 -5.60 -4.40 7.03
N ASP A 613 -6.65 -3.92 6.39
CA ASP A 613 -7.56 -4.76 5.61
C ASP A 613 -6.89 -5.27 4.32
N THR A 614 -5.89 -6.13 4.48
CA THR A 614 -5.42 -6.99 3.40
C THR A 614 -6.08 -8.34 3.55
N ALA A 615 -6.66 -8.86 2.46
CA ALA A 615 -7.40 -10.13 2.37
C ALA A 615 -6.52 -11.38 2.59
N THR A 616 -5.78 -11.42 3.69
CA THR A 616 -4.78 -12.44 4.00
C THR A 616 -4.78 -12.72 5.49
N ARG A 617 -4.53 -13.98 5.84
CA ARG A 617 -4.33 -14.41 7.23
C ARG A 617 -3.02 -13.84 7.77
N VAL A 618 -3.07 -13.30 8.98
CA VAL A 618 -1.93 -12.78 9.73
C VAL A 618 -1.65 -13.72 10.91
N THR A 619 -0.40 -14.18 11.02
CA THR A 619 0.05 -14.99 12.16
C THR A 619 0.52 -14.06 13.27
N LEU A 620 -0.29 -13.89 14.32
CA LEU A 620 -0.02 -12.92 15.40
C LEU A 620 1.20 -13.30 16.25
N THR A 621 1.58 -14.58 16.26
CA THR A 621 2.77 -15.11 16.93
C THR A 621 4.07 -14.86 16.16
N ASP A 622 4.01 -14.27 14.96
CA ASP A 622 5.22 -13.85 14.24
C ASP A 622 6.04 -12.89 15.13
N ALA A 623 7.34 -13.15 15.24
CA ALA A 623 8.25 -12.34 16.04
C ALA A 623 8.31 -10.87 15.56
N ALA A 624 7.97 -10.61 14.29
CA ALA A 624 7.85 -9.27 13.73
C ALA A 624 6.54 -8.54 14.12
N ILE A 625 5.56 -9.22 14.73
CA ILE A 625 4.27 -8.66 15.15
C ILE A 625 4.13 -8.65 16.68
N GLY A 626 4.41 -9.78 17.34
CA GLY A 626 4.40 -9.90 18.80
C GLY A 626 3.03 -9.71 19.47
N ALA A 627 1.92 -9.89 18.75
CA ALA A 627 0.55 -9.76 19.27
C ALA A 627 -0.02 -11.09 19.81
N GLY A 628 0.59 -12.21 19.45
CA GLY A 628 0.12 -13.56 19.78
C GLY A 628 0.03 -13.79 21.28
N GLY A 629 -1.15 -14.19 21.75
CA GLY A 629 -1.43 -14.42 23.17
C GLY A 629 -1.46 -13.15 24.04
N ALA A 630 -1.39 -11.96 23.44
CA ALA A 630 -1.38 -10.70 24.20
C ALA A 630 -2.70 -9.92 24.09
N ALA A 631 -3.46 -10.09 23.01
CA ALA A 631 -4.70 -9.35 22.78
C ALA A 631 -5.83 -9.76 23.74
N LEU A 632 -6.53 -8.77 24.30
CA LEU A 632 -7.71 -8.90 25.15
C LEU A 632 -8.96 -8.25 24.56
N SER A 633 -8.79 -7.28 23.66
CA SER A 633 -9.91 -6.68 22.91
C SER A 633 -9.51 -6.33 21.48
N VAL A 634 -10.49 -6.04 20.64
CA VAL A 634 -10.35 -5.78 19.20
C VAL A 634 -11.30 -4.70 18.74
N ASP A 635 -10.85 -3.85 17.82
CA ASP A 635 -11.65 -2.86 17.11
C ASP A 635 -11.51 -3.07 15.61
N ASN A 636 -12.60 -3.44 14.93
CA ASN A 636 -12.61 -3.67 13.50
C ASN A 636 -13.19 -2.45 12.78
N LYS A 637 -12.33 -1.59 12.22
CA LYS A 637 -12.72 -0.44 11.38
C LYS A 637 -12.58 -0.72 9.88
N THR A 638 -12.45 -1.99 9.51
CA THR A 638 -12.47 -2.42 8.11
C THR A 638 -13.91 -2.50 7.60
N SER A 639 -14.07 -2.64 6.29
CA SER A 639 -15.38 -2.98 5.69
C SER A 639 -15.62 -4.49 5.66
N ARG A 640 -14.76 -5.31 6.26
CA ARG A 640 -14.81 -6.77 6.19
C ARG A 640 -14.92 -7.43 7.56
N THR A 641 -15.41 -8.66 7.57
CA THR A 641 -15.46 -9.43 8.82
C THR A 641 -14.07 -9.95 9.16
N LEU A 642 -13.65 -9.72 10.40
CA LEU A 642 -12.42 -10.23 10.98
C LEU A 642 -12.73 -11.48 11.80
N GLU A 643 -11.96 -12.55 11.63
CA GLU A 643 -11.99 -13.74 12.49
C GLU A 643 -10.67 -13.88 13.23
N LEU A 644 -10.73 -13.98 14.55
CA LEU A 644 -9.57 -14.25 15.42
C LEU A 644 -9.58 -15.73 15.81
N PHE A 645 -8.44 -16.39 15.69
CA PHE A 645 -8.28 -17.82 15.99
C PHE A 645 -7.31 -18.03 17.15
N LYS A 646 -7.60 -19.03 17.96
CA LYS A 646 -6.70 -19.49 19.02
C LYS A 646 -5.43 -20.13 18.48
N ASP A 647 -5.51 -20.81 17.33
CA ASP A 647 -4.37 -21.49 16.72
C ASP A 647 -3.70 -20.61 15.64
N PRO A 648 -2.38 -20.75 15.41
CA PRO A 648 -1.66 -19.94 14.41
C PRO A 648 -2.00 -20.39 12.98
N THR A 649 -2.51 -21.62 12.82
CA THR A 649 -3.00 -22.20 11.56
C THR A 649 -4.39 -21.72 11.15
N GLY A 650 -5.01 -20.81 11.93
CA GLY A 650 -6.37 -20.31 11.71
C GLY A 650 -7.43 -21.40 11.76
N THR A 651 -7.31 -22.26 12.77
CA THR A 651 -8.24 -23.35 13.10
C THR A 651 -8.63 -23.26 14.58
N GLY A 652 -9.53 -24.13 15.03
CA GLY A 652 -9.90 -24.23 16.45
C GLY A 652 -10.93 -23.19 16.88
N THR A 653 -10.90 -22.82 18.17
CA THR A 653 -11.79 -21.80 18.74
C THR A 653 -11.53 -20.45 18.06
N SER A 654 -12.61 -19.81 17.61
CA SER A 654 -12.53 -18.52 16.94
C SER A 654 -13.65 -17.56 17.33
N GLN A 655 -13.46 -16.28 17.01
CA GLN A 655 -14.45 -15.22 17.18
C GLN A 655 -14.50 -14.34 15.94
N LEU A 656 -15.71 -14.14 15.42
CA LEU A 656 -16.00 -13.17 14.37
C LEU A 656 -16.23 -11.79 14.98
N VAL A 657 -15.66 -10.78 14.35
CA VAL A 657 -15.76 -9.36 14.69
C VAL A 657 -16.18 -8.63 13.42
N TYR A 658 -17.42 -8.16 13.39
CA TYR A 658 -18.01 -7.58 12.18
C TYR A 658 -17.55 -6.13 11.92
N PRO A 659 -17.70 -5.64 10.67
CA PRO A 659 -17.31 -4.28 10.30
C PRO A 659 -17.85 -3.19 11.23
N GLY A 660 -16.99 -2.27 11.65
CA GLY A 660 -17.34 -1.11 12.49
C GLY A 660 -17.50 -1.41 13.98
N LEU A 661 -17.46 -2.68 14.39
CA LEU A 661 -17.66 -3.09 15.77
C LEU A 661 -16.35 -3.25 16.54
N SER A 662 -16.48 -3.14 17.86
CA SER A 662 -15.40 -3.43 18.80
C SER A 662 -15.90 -4.44 19.83
N ALA A 663 -15.04 -5.38 20.20
CA ALA A 663 -15.39 -6.44 21.14
C ALA A 663 -14.24 -6.72 22.11
N ASN A 664 -14.59 -7.07 23.35
CA ASN A 664 -13.66 -7.79 24.21
C ASN A 664 -13.61 -9.25 23.74
N LEU A 665 -12.43 -9.86 23.78
CA LEU A 665 -12.29 -11.27 23.43
C LEU A 665 -12.87 -12.13 24.55
N PRO A 666 -13.60 -13.22 24.25
CA PRO A 666 -14.11 -14.12 25.26
C PRO A 666 -12.94 -14.80 25.98
N PRO A 667 -13.12 -15.30 27.22
CA PRO A 667 -12.05 -15.91 28.00
C PRO A 667 -11.28 -17.03 27.28
N ALA A 668 -11.92 -17.74 26.34
CA ALA A 668 -11.28 -18.79 25.54
C ALA A 668 -10.29 -18.29 24.47
N LEU A 669 -10.36 -17.00 24.12
CA LEU A 669 -9.50 -16.32 23.12
C LEU A 669 -8.68 -15.18 23.72
N ALA A 670 -9.14 -14.57 24.80
CA ALA A 670 -8.42 -13.55 25.56
C ALA A 670 -7.03 -14.09 25.97
N SER A 671 -5.98 -13.39 25.56
CA SER A 671 -4.57 -13.81 25.73
C SER A 671 -4.24 -15.17 25.11
N GLN A 672 -5.04 -15.65 24.15
CA GLN A 672 -4.83 -16.91 23.45
C GLN A 672 -4.96 -16.79 21.92
N ALA A 673 -5.40 -15.65 21.39
CA ALA A 673 -5.46 -15.43 19.95
C ALA A 673 -4.04 -15.46 19.32
N GLN A 674 -3.85 -16.33 18.33
CA GLN A 674 -2.56 -16.55 17.66
C GLN A 674 -2.58 -16.25 16.15
N SER A 675 -3.75 -16.17 15.53
CA SER A 675 -3.89 -15.68 14.16
C SER A 675 -5.16 -14.87 13.97
N ALA A 676 -5.16 -14.04 12.93
CA ALA A 676 -6.29 -13.21 12.51
C ALA A 676 -6.50 -13.39 11.00
N ALA A 677 -7.74 -13.46 10.54
CA ALA A 677 -8.06 -13.46 9.11
C ALA A 677 -9.14 -12.43 8.83
N VAL A 678 -8.90 -11.55 7.86
CA VAL A 678 -9.93 -10.70 7.29
C VAL A 678 -10.46 -11.41 6.04
N TYR A 679 -11.76 -11.67 6.00
CA TYR A 679 -12.35 -12.39 4.89
C TYR A 679 -12.60 -11.48 3.69
N ASP A 680 -12.35 -12.01 2.49
CA ASP A 680 -12.73 -11.39 1.21
C ASP A 680 -13.70 -12.32 0.48
N GLY A 681 -14.88 -12.47 1.09
CA GLY A 681 -15.91 -13.43 0.69
C GLY A 681 -16.11 -14.53 1.75
N PRO A 682 -17.21 -15.27 1.67
CA PRO A 682 -17.45 -16.38 2.58
C PRO A 682 -16.47 -17.53 2.26
N PRO A 683 -15.72 -18.05 3.24
CA PRO A 683 -15.02 -19.32 3.08
C PRO A 683 -16.02 -20.48 2.94
N THR A 684 -15.54 -21.66 2.53
CA THR A 684 -16.40 -22.85 2.41
C THR A 684 -17.11 -23.16 3.73
N GLY A 685 -18.43 -23.37 3.66
CA GLY A 685 -19.25 -23.61 4.85
C GLY A 685 -19.77 -22.34 5.52
N TYR A 686 -19.57 -21.16 4.94
CA TYR A 686 -20.06 -19.88 5.44
C TYR A 686 -20.98 -19.20 4.42
N TYR A 687 -21.78 -18.25 4.87
CA TYR A 687 -22.48 -17.31 3.99
C TYR A 687 -22.07 -15.89 4.32
N CYS A 688 -22.24 -15.01 3.34
CA CYS A 688 -21.81 -13.63 3.42
C CYS A 688 -22.94 -12.71 2.96
N LEU A 689 -23.17 -11.65 3.72
CA LEU A 689 -24.07 -10.55 3.39
C LEU A 689 -23.23 -9.32 3.02
N TYR A 690 -23.64 -8.58 2.00
CA TYR A 690 -22.97 -7.36 1.55
C TYR A 690 -23.93 -6.17 1.58
N GLU A 691 -23.40 -5.04 2.01
CA GLU A 691 -24.11 -3.75 2.07
C GLU A 691 -24.44 -3.21 0.68
N ALA A 692 -23.64 -3.51 -0.33
CA ALA A 692 -23.88 -3.11 -1.71
C ALA A 692 -23.70 -4.29 -2.68
N ARG A 693 -24.27 -4.15 -3.88
CA ARG A 693 -24.16 -5.16 -4.94
C ARG A 693 -22.72 -5.34 -5.44
N ASN A 694 -22.45 -6.46 -6.12
CA ASN A 694 -21.14 -6.80 -6.69
C ASN A 694 -20.04 -6.96 -5.62
N ALA A 695 -20.38 -7.56 -4.49
CA ALA A 695 -19.49 -7.81 -3.36
C ALA A 695 -18.75 -6.55 -2.86
N SER A 696 -19.45 -5.40 -2.83
CA SER A 696 -18.91 -4.11 -2.40
C SER A 696 -19.55 -3.61 -1.10
N GLY A 697 -18.96 -2.58 -0.48
CA GLY A 697 -19.41 -2.05 0.81
C GLY A 697 -18.98 -2.91 2.00
N ARG A 698 -19.72 -2.81 3.12
CA ARG A 698 -19.49 -3.65 4.30
C ARG A 698 -19.88 -5.10 4.06
N GLN A 699 -19.14 -5.99 4.70
CA GLN A 699 -19.25 -7.43 4.52
C GLN A 699 -19.38 -8.15 5.87
N TRP A 700 -20.46 -8.91 6.01
CA TRP A 700 -20.73 -9.74 7.19
C TRP A 700 -20.66 -11.23 6.83
N VAL A 701 -19.67 -11.93 7.41
CA VAL A 701 -19.44 -13.37 7.20
C VAL A 701 -19.98 -14.16 8.38
N PHE A 702 -20.81 -15.16 8.11
CA PHE A 702 -21.48 -15.96 9.12
C PHE A 702 -21.23 -17.46 8.89
N PRO A 703 -21.00 -18.25 9.95
CA PRO A 703 -20.76 -19.67 9.83
C PRO A 703 -22.05 -20.40 9.48
N GLY A 704 -21.96 -21.40 8.60
CA GLY A 704 -23.09 -22.21 8.14
C GLY A 704 -23.63 -23.21 9.17
N THR A 705 -23.06 -23.26 10.37
CA THR A 705 -23.48 -24.13 11.47
C THR A 705 -24.61 -23.51 12.30
N ILE A 706 -24.86 -22.20 12.17
CA ILE A 706 -25.94 -21.52 12.87
C ILE A 706 -27.17 -21.52 11.97
N THR A 707 -28.17 -22.32 12.33
CA THR A 707 -29.40 -22.48 11.55
C THR A 707 -30.28 -21.23 11.54
N GLU A 708 -30.18 -20.36 12.55
CA GLU A 708 -31.05 -19.20 12.71
C GLU A 708 -30.30 -18.00 13.31
N ARG A 709 -30.43 -16.81 12.71
CA ARG A 709 -29.75 -15.60 13.17
C ARG A 709 -30.59 -14.35 12.99
N ASN A 710 -30.79 -13.63 14.10
CA ASN A 710 -31.33 -12.28 14.07
C ASN A 710 -30.22 -11.30 13.66
N LEU A 711 -30.43 -10.54 12.58
CA LEU A 711 -29.47 -9.58 12.02
C LEU A 711 -29.53 -8.21 12.71
N THR A 712 -30.50 -7.99 13.61
CA THR A 712 -30.67 -6.73 14.36
C THR A 712 -30.03 -6.74 15.74
N VAL A 713 -29.38 -7.84 16.13
CA VAL A 713 -28.71 -7.94 17.44
C VAL A 713 -27.53 -6.95 17.48
N PRO A 714 -27.30 -6.23 18.60
CA PRO A 714 -26.24 -5.22 18.72
C PRO A 714 -24.86 -5.72 18.27
N ASP A 715 -24.60 -7.01 18.43
CA ASP A 715 -23.34 -7.67 18.11
C ASP A 715 -23.04 -7.78 16.60
N VAL A 716 -23.98 -7.44 15.72
CA VAL A 716 -23.81 -7.47 14.24
C VAL A 716 -23.88 -6.05 13.64
N GLY A 717 -24.43 -5.08 14.37
CA GLY A 717 -24.76 -3.74 13.88
C GLY A 717 -26.00 -3.74 12.98
N ALA A 718 -26.51 -2.57 12.58
CA ALA A 718 -27.56 -2.49 11.57
C ALA A 718 -26.99 -2.97 10.23
N VAL A 719 -27.53 -4.08 9.71
CA VAL A 719 -27.09 -4.70 8.46
C VAL A 719 -28.01 -4.26 7.33
N SER A 720 -27.51 -3.38 6.48
CA SER A 720 -28.04 -3.17 5.13
C SER A 720 -27.57 -4.33 4.25
N VAL A 721 -28.47 -5.01 3.53
CA VAL A 721 -28.13 -6.18 2.71
C VAL A 721 -28.69 -6.01 1.31
N SER A 722 -27.78 -5.83 0.35
CA SER A 722 -28.09 -5.75 -1.08
C SER A 722 -27.63 -6.96 -1.88
N GLU A 723 -26.71 -7.77 -1.34
CA GLU A 723 -26.24 -8.99 -1.99
C GLU A 723 -25.88 -10.07 -0.98
N VAL A 724 -26.08 -11.32 -1.37
CA VAL A 724 -25.71 -12.50 -0.59
C VAL A 724 -24.82 -13.40 -1.43
N ARG A 725 -23.75 -13.90 -0.81
CA ARG A 725 -22.97 -15.03 -1.32
C ARG A 725 -23.09 -16.19 -0.35
N ASN A 726 -23.70 -17.28 -0.77
CA ASN A 726 -23.90 -18.45 0.06
C ASN A 726 -22.90 -19.55 -0.33
N ALA A 727 -21.83 -19.73 0.44
CA ALA A 727 -20.86 -20.82 0.27
C ALA A 727 -21.10 -21.99 1.23
N THR A 728 -22.27 -22.04 1.85
CA THR A 728 -22.72 -23.19 2.65
C THR A 728 -23.28 -24.29 1.75
N GLY A 729 -23.52 -25.47 2.34
CA GLY A 729 -24.27 -26.55 1.70
C GLY A 729 -25.81 -26.41 1.78
N TYR A 730 -26.29 -25.37 2.46
CA TYR A 730 -27.68 -25.18 2.82
C TYR A 730 -28.29 -24.00 2.09
N THR A 731 -29.62 -23.99 1.94
CA THR A 731 -30.31 -22.81 1.42
C THR A 731 -30.47 -21.78 2.55
N LEU A 732 -30.05 -20.54 2.29
CA LEU A 732 -30.23 -19.40 3.19
C LEU A 732 -31.52 -18.66 2.83
N GLU A 733 -32.34 -18.32 3.82
CA GLU A 733 -33.51 -17.46 3.66
C GLU A 733 -33.32 -16.17 4.45
N LEU A 734 -33.51 -15.02 3.80
CA LEU A 734 -33.59 -13.73 4.48
C LEU A 734 -35.05 -13.34 4.67
N PHE A 735 -35.36 -12.75 5.83
CA PHE A 735 -36.69 -12.23 6.16
C PHE A 735 -36.63 -10.74 6.49
N GLN A 736 -37.67 -10.02 6.11
CA GLN A 736 -37.85 -8.62 6.43
C GLN A 736 -38.00 -8.38 7.95
N ASN A 737 -38.70 -9.27 8.64
CA ASN A 737 -39.01 -9.12 10.07
C ASN A 737 -38.33 -10.21 10.93
N THR A 738 -38.05 -9.89 12.19
CA THR A 738 -37.37 -10.77 13.15
C THR A 738 -38.21 -11.98 13.58
N ASP A 739 -39.53 -11.90 13.43
CA ASP A 739 -40.49 -13.00 13.67
C ASP A 739 -40.64 -13.95 12.46
N LYS A 740 -39.80 -13.79 11.42
CA LYS A 740 -39.82 -14.57 10.18
C LYS A 740 -41.06 -14.31 9.30
N SER A 741 -41.74 -13.18 9.50
CA SER A 741 -42.84 -12.70 8.65
C SER A 741 -42.37 -11.69 7.59
N GLY A 742 -43.30 -11.24 6.74
CA GLY A 742 -43.04 -10.23 5.71
C GLY A 742 -42.40 -10.78 4.43
N LEU A 743 -41.73 -9.89 3.69
CA LEU A 743 -40.98 -10.27 2.49
C LEU A 743 -39.81 -11.19 2.86
N ASN A 744 -39.52 -12.16 1.99
CA ASN A 744 -38.43 -13.10 2.17
C ASN A 744 -37.81 -13.46 0.81
N GLN A 745 -36.58 -13.94 0.84
CA GLN A 745 -35.87 -14.41 -0.35
C GLN A 745 -34.92 -15.55 -0.01
N LEU A 746 -34.91 -16.58 -0.86
CA LEU A 746 -34.03 -17.75 -0.76
C LEU A 746 -32.75 -17.56 -1.58
N PHE A 747 -31.62 -17.97 -1.01
CA PHE A 747 -30.28 -17.92 -1.58
C PHE A 747 -29.66 -19.31 -1.51
N TYR A 748 -29.48 -19.91 -2.68
CA TYR A 748 -29.11 -21.32 -2.81
C TYR A 748 -27.60 -21.58 -2.62
N PRO A 749 -27.20 -22.82 -2.27
CA PRO A 749 -25.80 -23.20 -2.09
C PRO A 749 -24.91 -22.86 -3.29
N GLY A 750 -23.72 -22.32 -3.02
CA GLY A 750 -22.69 -22.02 -4.00
C GLY A 750 -22.97 -20.83 -4.93
N ARG A 751 -24.03 -20.03 -4.65
CA ARG A 751 -24.44 -18.91 -5.50
C ARG A 751 -24.19 -17.56 -4.84
N THR A 752 -23.91 -16.57 -5.68
CA THR A 752 -24.02 -15.15 -5.35
C THR A 752 -25.28 -14.61 -6.03
N ALA A 753 -26.14 -13.93 -5.29
CA ALA A 753 -27.34 -13.31 -5.85
C ALA A 753 -27.66 -11.99 -5.14
N PRO A 754 -28.15 -10.98 -5.88
CA PRO A 754 -28.62 -9.74 -5.28
C PRO A 754 -29.90 -9.97 -4.47
N VAL A 755 -30.08 -9.18 -3.41
CA VAL A 755 -31.35 -9.09 -2.69
C VAL A 755 -32.35 -8.36 -3.59
N GLN A 756 -33.59 -8.84 -3.64
CA GLN A 756 -34.68 -8.22 -4.38
C GLN A 756 -34.90 -6.80 -3.86
N ALA A 757 -35.12 -5.84 -4.76
CA ALA A 757 -35.27 -4.41 -4.42
C ALA A 757 -36.30 -4.13 -3.31
N ALA A 758 -37.33 -4.98 -3.16
CA ALA A 758 -38.33 -4.83 -2.12
C ALA A 758 -37.83 -5.20 -0.71
N LEU A 759 -36.88 -6.13 -0.62
CA LEU A 759 -36.24 -6.65 0.60
C LEU A 759 -34.86 -6.01 0.88
N ASP A 760 -34.26 -5.36 -0.13
CA ASP A 760 -32.99 -4.63 -0.07
C ASP A 760 -33.00 -3.66 1.13
N ASP A 761 -31.96 -3.73 1.97
CA ASP A 761 -31.81 -2.98 3.22
C ASP A 761 -32.91 -3.13 4.27
N LYS A 762 -33.81 -4.12 4.12
CA LYS A 762 -34.90 -4.39 5.06
C LYS A 762 -34.81 -5.76 5.72
N ALA A 763 -33.83 -6.59 5.35
CA ALA A 763 -33.66 -7.91 5.95
C ALA A 763 -33.19 -7.80 7.41
N THR A 764 -33.99 -8.29 8.35
CA THR A 764 -33.67 -8.27 9.79
C THR A 764 -33.38 -9.66 10.36
N TYR A 765 -33.58 -10.72 9.58
CA TYR A 765 -33.38 -12.10 10.02
C TYR A 765 -32.85 -12.99 8.89
N ALA A 766 -32.00 -13.96 9.24
CA ALA A 766 -31.44 -14.95 8.34
C ALA A 766 -31.64 -16.36 8.90
N LYS A 767 -32.05 -17.31 8.06
CA LYS A 767 -32.21 -18.73 8.42
C LYS A 767 -31.52 -19.62 7.41
N LEU A 768 -30.65 -20.51 7.88
CA LEU A 768 -30.14 -21.62 7.09
C LEU A 768 -31.01 -22.84 7.31
N HIS A 769 -31.52 -23.41 6.23
CA HIS A 769 -32.37 -24.59 6.28
C HIS A 769 -31.52 -25.85 6.19
N ASP A 770 -31.42 -26.58 7.31
CA ASP A 770 -30.93 -27.97 7.35
C ASP A 770 -32.13 -28.92 7.27
N GLY A 771 -32.58 -29.16 6.04
CA GLY A 771 -33.81 -29.86 5.75
C GLY A 771 -35.05 -28.95 5.60
N PRO A 772 -36.17 -29.51 5.09
CA PRO A 772 -37.35 -28.76 4.67
C PRO A 772 -38.29 -28.44 5.84
N PRO A 773 -38.54 -27.15 6.14
CA PRO A 773 -39.65 -26.76 7.01
C PRO A 773 -41.01 -27.20 6.44
N SER A 774 -42.05 -27.20 7.28
CA SER A 774 -43.42 -27.42 6.80
C SER A 774 -43.79 -26.41 5.70
N GLY A 775 -44.36 -26.88 4.60
CA GLY A 775 -44.69 -26.05 3.43
C GLY A 775 -43.56 -25.86 2.43
N TYR A 776 -42.42 -26.52 2.61
CA TYR A 776 -41.27 -26.45 1.71
C TYR A 776 -40.98 -27.77 0.99
N ILE A 777 -40.27 -27.66 -0.12
CA ILE A 777 -39.72 -28.76 -0.89
C ILE A 777 -38.20 -28.72 -0.69
N CYS A 778 -37.57 -29.84 -0.40
CA CYS A 778 -36.11 -29.93 -0.40
C CYS A 778 -35.64 -30.91 -1.49
N LEU A 779 -34.79 -30.43 -2.40
CA LEU A 779 -34.06 -31.25 -3.35
C LEU A 779 -32.67 -31.52 -2.77
N TYR A 780 -32.25 -32.77 -2.78
CA TYR A 780 -30.93 -33.18 -2.31
C TYR A 780 -30.08 -33.60 -3.50
N GLY A 781 -28.85 -33.10 -3.54
CA GLY A 781 -27.87 -33.42 -4.57
C GLY A 781 -27.32 -34.84 -4.46
N THR A 782 -26.52 -35.27 -5.44
CA THR A 782 -25.59 -36.41 -5.26
C THR A 782 -24.50 -36.11 -4.26
N ASN A 783 -24.08 -34.85 -4.15
CA ASN A 783 -23.31 -34.36 -3.01
C ASN A 783 -24.27 -34.21 -1.82
N PRO A 784 -24.05 -34.92 -0.70
CA PRO A 784 -24.95 -34.86 0.47
C PRO A 784 -25.05 -33.46 1.08
N ASN A 785 -24.08 -32.59 0.80
CA ASN A 785 -24.04 -31.20 1.26
C ASN A 785 -24.70 -30.23 0.29
N ALA A 786 -25.41 -30.67 -0.76
CA ALA A 786 -26.15 -29.76 -1.63
C ALA A 786 -27.65 -29.90 -1.38
N GLN A 787 -28.25 -28.90 -0.75
CA GLN A 787 -29.68 -28.85 -0.47
C GLN A 787 -30.33 -27.60 -1.06
N TRP A 788 -31.33 -27.78 -1.93
CA TRP A 788 -32.13 -26.68 -2.47
C TRP A 788 -33.53 -26.71 -1.87
N VAL A 789 -33.87 -25.65 -1.14
CA VAL A 789 -35.15 -25.54 -0.45
C VAL A 789 -36.04 -24.54 -1.20
N PHE A 790 -37.26 -24.94 -1.55
CA PHE A 790 -38.24 -24.11 -2.26
C PHE A 790 -39.48 -23.96 -1.42
N ARG A 791 -40.02 -22.73 -1.37
CA ARG A 791 -41.31 -22.48 -0.75
C ARG A 791 -42.41 -22.81 -1.74
N ALA A 792 -43.34 -23.67 -1.35
CA ALA A 792 -44.49 -23.95 -2.19
C ALA A 792 -45.45 -22.75 -2.22
N SER A 793 -45.68 -22.21 -3.41
CA SER A 793 -46.74 -21.24 -3.68
C SER A 793 -47.62 -21.73 -4.82
N SER A 794 -48.84 -21.21 -4.92
CA SER A 794 -49.76 -21.61 -5.99
C SER A 794 -49.21 -21.26 -7.37
N GLY A 795 -49.17 -22.23 -8.28
CA GLY A 795 -48.68 -22.06 -9.65
C GLY A 795 -47.15 -21.99 -9.74
N PHE A 796 -46.43 -22.39 -8.69
CA PHE A 796 -44.98 -22.38 -8.67
C PHE A 796 -44.39 -23.34 -9.72
N GLN A 797 -43.58 -22.77 -10.61
CA GLN A 797 -42.75 -23.51 -11.55
C GLN A 797 -41.34 -22.93 -11.50
N GLN A 798 -40.34 -23.79 -11.34
CA GLN A 798 -38.94 -23.38 -11.22
C GLN A 798 -38.06 -24.18 -12.19
N ASN A 799 -37.38 -23.47 -13.07
CA ASN A 799 -36.29 -24.05 -13.85
C ASN A 799 -35.10 -24.27 -12.91
N LEU A 800 -34.61 -25.51 -12.83
CA LEU A 800 -33.56 -25.91 -11.89
C LEU A 800 -32.19 -25.35 -12.28
N ALA A 801 -32.00 -24.97 -13.54
CA ALA A 801 -30.75 -24.33 -13.99
C ALA A 801 -30.55 -22.96 -13.34
N ASP A 802 -31.63 -22.20 -13.17
CA ASP A 802 -31.61 -20.85 -12.56
C ASP A 802 -31.09 -20.88 -11.12
N VAL A 803 -31.33 -21.99 -10.41
CA VAL A 803 -30.90 -22.23 -9.03
C VAL A 803 -29.69 -23.16 -8.93
N GLY A 804 -29.18 -23.65 -10.07
CA GLY A 804 -28.02 -24.54 -10.18
C GLY A 804 -28.22 -25.96 -9.65
N ALA A 805 -29.47 -26.39 -9.55
CA ALA A 805 -29.87 -27.74 -9.16
C ALA A 805 -30.03 -28.70 -10.35
N ASP A 806 -29.99 -28.17 -11.58
CA ASP A 806 -30.12 -28.94 -12.80
C ASP A 806 -29.11 -30.09 -12.84
N ASN A 807 -29.60 -31.27 -13.24
CA ASN A 807 -28.80 -32.47 -13.38
C ASN A 807 -28.02 -32.93 -12.13
N LYS A 808 -28.40 -32.45 -10.93
CA LYS A 808 -27.71 -32.79 -9.68
C LYS A 808 -28.61 -33.44 -8.64
N VAL A 809 -29.92 -33.37 -8.81
CA VAL A 809 -30.90 -33.86 -7.83
C VAL A 809 -30.94 -35.38 -7.85
N SER A 810 -30.70 -36.00 -6.68
CA SER A 810 -30.76 -37.46 -6.49
C SER A 810 -31.96 -37.88 -5.64
N ARG A 811 -32.47 -36.98 -4.79
CA ARG A 811 -33.57 -37.25 -3.85
C ARG A 811 -34.39 -35.99 -3.63
N VAL A 812 -35.69 -36.15 -3.42
CA VAL A 812 -36.62 -35.06 -3.15
C VAL A 812 -37.41 -35.37 -1.88
N PHE A 813 -37.60 -34.37 -1.02
CA PHE A 813 -38.58 -34.40 0.04
C PHE A 813 -39.63 -33.32 -0.18
N ASN A 814 -40.89 -33.73 -0.25
CA ASN A 814 -42.02 -32.83 -0.38
C ASN A 814 -42.69 -32.67 0.99
N ASN A 815 -42.37 -31.61 1.74
CA ASN A 815 -43.03 -31.31 3.03
C ASN A 815 -44.25 -30.38 2.87
N THR A 816 -44.86 -30.39 1.68
CA THR A 816 -46.00 -29.54 1.38
C THR A 816 -47.29 -30.34 1.48
N GLY A 817 -48.42 -29.64 1.45
CA GLY A 817 -49.73 -30.27 1.33
C GLY A 817 -50.13 -30.63 -0.11
N LYS A 818 -49.28 -30.48 -1.14
CA LYS A 818 -49.69 -30.76 -2.53
C LYS A 818 -48.67 -31.63 -3.26
N THR A 819 -49.10 -32.27 -4.35
CA THR A 819 -48.21 -33.09 -5.17
C THR A 819 -47.29 -32.22 -6.01
N LEU A 820 -46.05 -32.67 -6.12
CA LEU A 820 -44.99 -32.04 -6.88
C LEU A 820 -44.66 -32.90 -8.10
N GLU A 821 -44.29 -32.28 -9.21
CA GLU A 821 -43.80 -32.98 -10.39
C GLU A 821 -42.42 -32.46 -10.81
N LEU A 822 -41.52 -33.39 -11.10
CA LEU A 822 -40.16 -33.12 -11.55
C LEU A 822 -39.96 -33.66 -12.96
N PHE A 823 -39.41 -32.85 -13.88
CA PHE A 823 -39.26 -33.22 -15.29
C PHE A 823 -37.81 -33.27 -15.75
N GLN A 824 -37.54 -34.18 -16.68
CA GLN A 824 -36.34 -34.25 -17.52
C GLN A 824 -36.59 -33.45 -18.82
N GLY A 825 -36.60 -32.12 -18.72
CA GLY A 825 -36.92 -31.18 -19.80
C GLY A 825 -37.36 -29.82 -19.24
N THR A 826 -37.00 -28.71 -19.90
CA THR A 826 -37.32 -27.34 -19.42
C THR A 826 -38.73 -26.90 -19.79
N ASP A 827 -39.35 -27.55 -20.78
CA ASP A 827 -40.71 -27.32 -21.28
C ASP A 827 -41.77 -28.20 -20.60
N GLY A 828 -41.34 -29.10 -19.69
CA GLY A 828 -42.20 -30.14 -19.10
C GLY A 828 -42.40 -31.37 -19.99
N GLY A 829 -41.64 -31.49 -21.08
CA GLY A 829 -41.49 -32.73 -21.85
C GLY A 829 -40.52 -33.72 -21.18
N GLY A 830 -40.50 -34.96 -21.67
CA GLY A 830 -39.58 -36.01 -21.20
C GLY A 830 -40.11 -36.86 -20.04
N ASN A 831 -39.19 -37.62 -19.41
CA ASN A 831 -39.51 -38.40 -18.23
C ASN A 831 -39.87 -37.48 -17.06
N TYR A 832 -40.79 -37.91 -16.21
CA TYR A 832 -41.19 -37.16 -15.04
C TYR A 832 -41.32 -38.08 -13.82
N GLN A 833 -41.32 -37.47 -12.63
CA GLN A 833 -41.58 -38.15 -11.37
C GLN A 833 -42.55 -37.31 -10.54
N LEU A 834 -43.63 -37.93 -10.07
CA LEU A 834 -44.53 -37.34 -9.08
C LEU A 834 -43.99 -37.61 -7.67
N ILE A 835 -44.01 -36.58 -6.83
CA ILE A 835 -43.61 -36.64 -5.43
C ILE A 835 -44.77 -36.17 -4.56
N TYR A 836 -45.34 -37.11 -3.81
CA TYR A 836 -46.54 -36.88 -3.02
C TYR A 836 -46.24 -36.16 -1.67
N PRO A 837 -47.24 -35.50 -1.08
CA PRO A 837 -47.13 -34.85 0.22
C PRO A 837 -46.51 -35.73 1.32
N GLY A 838 -45.55 -35.19 2.07
CA GLY A 838 -44.88 -35.86 3.18
C GLY A 838 -43.83 -36.91 2.80
N LYS A 839 -43.53 -37.08 1.50
CA LYS A 839 -42.68 -38.18 1.03
C LYS A 839 -41.26 -37.77 0.68
N THR A 840 -40.32 -38.66 1.04
CA THR A 840 -38.94 -38.64 0.54
C THR A 840 -38.81 -39.69 -0.56
N ILE A 841 -38.51 -39.27 -1.78
CA ILE A 841 -38.33 -40.18 -2.92
C ILE A 841 -36.89 -40.08 -3.41
N ARG A 842 -36.22 -41.23 -3.57
CA ARG A 842 -34.99 -41.32 -4.38
C ARG A 842 -35.41 -41.34 -5.84
N LEU A 843 -34.87 -40.43 -6.63
CA LEU A 843 -35.27 -40.29 -8.02
C LEU A 843 -34.76 -41.49 -8.84
N GLY A 844 -35.61 -42.03 -9.71
CA GLY A 844 -35.25 -43.07 -10.68
C GLY A 844 -34.65 -42.45 -11.94
N ALA A 845 -35.33 -42.60 -13.09
CA ALA A 845 -34.88 -42.12 -14.39
C ALA A 845 -34.67 -40.58 -14.47
N VAL A 846 -35.28 -39.82 -13.56
CA VAL A 846 -35.14 -38.34 -13.48
C VAL A 846 -33.93 -37.92 -12.61
N SER A 847 -33.28 -38.87 -11.94
CA SER A 847 -32.10 -38.60 -11.10
C SER A 847 -30.95 -38.04 -11.92
N ASN A 848 -30.37 -36.93 -11.46
CA ASN A 848 -29.32 -36.19 -12.17
C ASN A 848 -29.71 -35.76 -13.60
N ALA A 849 -31.00 -35.74 -13.93
CA ALA A 849 -31.51 -35.29 -15.22
C ALA A 849 -32.67 -34.28 -15.07
N ALA A 850 -33.09 -34.00 -13.84
CA ALA A 850 -34.13 -33.03 -13.53
C ALA A 850 -33.72 -31.62 -13.96
N THR A 851 -34.59 -30.95 -14.70
CA THR A 851 -34.39 -29.55 -15.14
C THR A 851 -35.56 -28.64 -14.80
N LEU A 852 -36.75 -29.18 -14.52
CA LEU A 852 -37.93 -28.39 -14.18
C LEU A 852 -38.67 -28.98 -12.97
N LEU A 853 -39.08 -28.11 -12.07
CA LEU A 853 -39.90 -28.40 -10.89
C LEU A 853 -41.24 -27.68 -11.02
N ARG A 854 -42.36 -28.40 -10.91
CA ARG A 854 -43.72 -27.83 -10.97
C ARG A 854 -44.55 -28.24 -9.77
N PHE A 855 -45.23 -27.27 -9.18
CA PHE A 855 -46.14 -27.45 -8.07
C PHE A 855 -47.59 -27.28 -8.52
N TYR A 856 -48.44 -28.25 -8.20
CA TYR A 856 -49.85 -28.17 -8.52
C TYR A 856 -50.62 -27.45 -7.41
N ALA A 857 -51.11 -26.25 -7.72
CA ALA A 857 -51.99 -25.50 -6.82
C ALA A 857 -53.41 -26.08 -6.78
N ASP A 858 -53.84 -26.61 -7.92
CA ASP A 858 -55.16 -27.19 -8.16
C ASP A 858 -55.00 -28.41 -9.09
N CYS A 859 -56.08 -29.12 -9.34
CA CYS A 859 -56.07 -30.27 -10.23
C CYS A 859 -55.85 -29.85 -11.68
N PRO A 860 -54.76 -30.29 -12.35
CA PRO A 860 -54.50 -29.94 -13.74
C PRO A 860 -55.42 -30.70 -14.73
N GLN A 861 -55.66 -30.12 -15.90
CA GLN A 861 -56.42 -30.77 -16.98
C GLN A 861 -55.72 -32.06 -17.44
N GLY A 862 -56.48 -33.13 -17.64
CA GLY A 862 -55.95 -34.46 -17.97
C GLY A 862 -55.51 -35.31 -16.78
N TYR A 863 -55.73 -34.83 -15.54
CA TYR A 863 -55.40 -35.52 -14.30
C TYR A 863 -56.64 -35.70 -13.43
N TYR A 864 -56.54 -36.58 -12.45
CA TYR A 864 -57.47 -36.61 -11.33
C TYR A 864 -56.72 -36.39 -10.02
N CYS A 865 -57.43 -35.80 -9.06
CA CYS A 865 -56.86 -35.42 -7.78
C CYS A 865 -57.73 -35.92 -6.64
N LEU A 866 -57.07 -36.46 -5.63
CA LEU A 866 -57.68 -36.92 -4.39
C LEU A 866 -57.27 -35.95 -3.28
N TYR A 867 -58.19 -35.67 -2.36
CA TYR A 867 -57.98 -34.72 -1.27
C TYR A 867 -58.42 -35.31 0.07
N GLU A 868 -57.74 -34.92 1.13
CA GLU A 868 -58.02 -35.44 2.47
C GLU A 868 -59.29 -34.89 3.08
N ASN A 869 -59.73 -33.70 2.65
CA ASN A 869 -60.93 -33.07 3.16
C ASN A 869 -62.02 -33.01 2.10
N GLY A 870 -63.28 -32.97 2.53
CA GLY A 870 -64.45 -32.81 1.66
C GLY A 870 -64.46 -31.48 0.89
N ASP A 871 -63.80 -30.44 1.37
CA ASP A 871 -63.74 -29.11 0.74
C ASP A 871 -62.59 -28.96 -0.27
N GLN A 872 -61.94 -30.07 -0.68
CA GLN A 872 -60.68 -30.09 -1.43
C GLN A 872 -59.50 -29.43 -0.69
N GLY A 873 -59.63 -29.28 0.64
CA GLY A 873 -58.54 -28.94 1.55
C GLY A 873 -57.64 -30.14 1.89
N GLY A 874 -56.70 -29.93 2.80
CA GLY A 874 -55.77 -30.97 3.24
C GLY A 874 -54.71 -31.33 2.19
N ARG A 875 -54.12 -32.53 2.30
CA ARG A 875 -53.15 -33.01 1.32
C ARG A 875 -53.82 -33.34 -0.02
N GLN A 876 -53.17 -32.96 -1.12
CA GLN A 876 -53.61 -33.25 -2.48
C GLN A 876 -52.68 -34.28 -3.13
N TYR A 877 -53.28 -35.34 -3.65
CA TYR A 877 -52.63 -36.41 -4.39
C TYR A 877 -53.05 -36.31 -5.86
N VAL A 878 -52.13 -35.95 -6.74
CA VAL A 878 -52.38 -35.73 -8.18
C VAL A 878 -51.92 -36.95 -8.98
N PHE A 879 -52.77 -37.45 -9.87
CA PHE A 879 -52.50 -38.64 -10.67
C PHE A 879 -52.78 -38.36 -12.16
N ARG A 880 -51.87 -38.80 -13.03
CA ARG A 880 -52.10 -38.75 -14.47
C ARG A 880 -53.12 -39.79 -14.90
N ALA A 881 -53.77 -39.52 -16.02
CA ALA A 881 -54.69 -40.45 -16.65
C ALA A 881 -53.99 -41.68 -17.25
N ILE A 882 -53.51 -42.60 -16.41
CA ILE A 882 -52.98 -43.91 -16.83
C ILE A 882 -54.03 -44.99 -16.55
N ALA A 883 -54.24 -45.88 -17.51
CA ALA A 883 -55.25 -46.95 -17.44
C ALA A 883 -54.75 -48.15 -16.61
N THR A 884 -54.34 -47.91 -15.37
CA THR A 884 -53.84 -48.93 -14.44
C THR A 884 -54.36 -48.65 -13.03
N ASP A 885 -54.44 -49.70 -12.21
CA ASP A 885 -54.76 -49.54 -10.80
C ASP A 885 -53.66 -48.81 -10.06
N ILE A 886 -54.05 -47.82 -9.27
CA ILE A 886 -53.16 -47.12 -8.36
C ILE A 886 -53.51 -47.56 -6.94
N ASP A 887 -52.60 -48.29 -6.31
CA ASP A 887 -52.67 -48.69 -4.90
C ASP A 887 -52.21 -47.52 -4.02
N LEU A 888 -53.14 -46.90 -3.29
CA LEU A 888 -52.85 -45.76 -2.42
C LEU A 888 -52.04 -46.14 -1.18
N ARG A 889 -51.89 -47.45 -0.90
CA ARG A 889 -51.02 -47.98 0.17
C ARG A 889 -49.56 -48.09 -0.24
N ALA A 890 -49.26 -47.93 -1.54
CA ALA A 890 -47.88 -47.93 -2.00
C ALA A 890 -47.07 -46.92 -1.17
N ALA A 891 -45.91 -47.33 -0.66
CA ALA A 891 -45.12 -46.52 0.28
C ALA A 891 -44.77 -45.12 -0.28
N GLU A 892 -44.73 -45.00 -1.60
CA GLU A 892 -44.47 -43.77 -2.35
C GLU A 892 -45.66 -42.79 -2.34
N ILE A 893 -46.89 -43.27 -2.16
CA ILE A 893 -48.14 -42.48 -2.14
C ILE A 893 -48.63 -42.29 -0.70
N ASP A 894 -48.90 -43.39 0.01
CA ASP A 894 -49.38 -43.44 1.41
C ASP A 894 -50.57 -42.52 1.69
N ALA A 895 -51.57 -42.59 0.81
CA ALA A 895 -52.83 -41.86 0.92
C ALA A 895 -53.98 -42.77 1.37
N ASN A 896 -53.63 -43.95 1.89
CA ASN A 896 -54.57 -44.99 2.26
C ASN A 896 -55.50 -44.54 3.38
N ASP A 897 -56.80 -44.68 3.19
CA ASP A 897 -57.81 -44.34 4.21
C ASP A 897 -57.76 -42.86 4.61
N MET A 898 -57.34 -41.98 3.68
CA MET A 898 -57.25 -40.54 3.94
C MET A 898 -58.16 -39.70 3.03
N ILE A 899 -58.79 -40.29 2.01
CA ILE A 899 -59.44 -39.51 0.94
C ILE A 899 -60.91 -39.19 1.27
N SER A 900 -61.25 -37.90 1.24
CA SER A 900 -62.60 -37.38 1.48
C SER A 900 -63.22 -36.61 0.30
N SER A 901 -62.43 -36.15 -0.67
CA SER A 901 -62.98 -35.62 -1.93
C SER A 901 -62.10 -35.91 -3.13
N VAL A 902 -62.69 -35.79 -4.32
CA VAL A 902 -62.09 -36.16 -5.60
C VAL A 902 -62.49 -35.18 -6.68
N ARG A 903 -61.52 -34.84 -7.54
CA ARG A 903 -61.73 -34.03 -8.74
C ARG A 903 -61.16 -34.77 -9.94
N ASN A 904 -62.01 -35.14 -10.88
CA ASN A 904 -61.62 -35.86 -12.08
C ASN A 904 -61.67 -34.91 -13.28
N LEU A 905 -60.53 -34.41 -13.74
CA LEU A 905 -60.40 -33.62 -14.97
C LEU A 905 -59.80 -34.43 -16.12
N THR A 906 -59.87 -35.74 -16.02
CA THR A 906 -59.52 -36.63 -17.13
C THR A 906 -60.69 -36.76 -18.09
N GLY A 907 -60.44 -37.28 -19.29
CA GLY A 907 -61.50 -37.71 -20.20
C GLY A 907 -62.11 -39.07 -19.83
N TYR A 908 -61.73 -39.67 -18.71
CA TYR A 908 -62.04 -41.04 -18.34
C TYR A 908 -62.86 -41.13 -17.05
N THR A 909 -63.61 -42.22 -16.87
CA THR A 909 -64.29 -42.48 -15.60
C THR A 909 -63.31 -43.04 -14.59
N LEU A 910 -63.23 -42.41 -13.41
CA LEU A 910 -62.44 -42.85 -12.28
C LEU A 910 -63.31 -43.67 -11.32
N GLN A 911 -62.75 -44.70 -10.73
CA GLN A 911 -63.40 -45.53 -9.72
C GLN A 911 -62.55 -45.57 -8.46
N LEU A 912 -63.21 -45.36 -7.32
CA LEU A 912 -62.62 -45.44 -5.98
C LEU A 912 -63.11 -46.72 -5.29
N TRP A 913 -62.21 -47.40 -4.58
CA TRP A 913 -62.50 -48.65 -3.85
C TRP A 913 -62.08 -48.55 -2.38
N ALA A 914 -62.88 -49.11 -1.49
CA ALA A 914 -62.51 -49.25 -0.08
C ALA A 914 -61.52 -50.39 0.17
N ASP A 915 -61.66 -51.52 -0.51
CA ASP A 915 -60.84 -52.70 -0.27
C ASP A 915 -59.76 -52.89 -1.35
N PRO A 916 -58.64 -53.53 -1.03
CA PRO A 916 -57.61 -53.87 -1.99
C PRO A 916 -58.04 -55.04 -2.89
N GLY A 917 -58.97 -54.78 -3.81
CA GLY A 917 -59.48 -55.72 -4.81
C GLY A 917 -60.77 -55.21 -5.46
N PRO A 918 -61.25 -55.83 -6.56
CA PRO A 918 -62.49 -55.44 -7.25
C PRO A 918 -63.77 -55.86 -6.48
N SER A 919 -63.68 -56.02 -5.17
CA SER A 919 -64.77 -56.39 -4.27
C SER A 919 -64.92 -55.32 -3.20
N GLY A 920 -66.15 -54.98 -2.82
CA GLY A 920 -66.42 -54.03 -1.76
C GLY A 920 -67.11 -52.76 -2.24
N THR A 921 -67.18 -51.78 -1.35
CA THR A 921 -67.81 -50.49 -1.61
C THR A 921 -67.02 -49.72 -2.67
N GLN A 922 -67.73 -49.12 -3.63
CA GLN A 922 -67.14 -48.38 -4.74
C GLN A 922 -67.91 -47.10 -5.08
N GLN A 923 -67.21 -46.12 -5.64
CA GLN A 923 -67.79 -44.88 -6.19
C GLN A 923 -67.17 -44.58 -7.55
N LEU A 924 -68.03 -44.28 -8.53
CA LEU A 924 -67.61 -43.79 -9.84
C LEU A 924 -67.60 -42.26 -9.83
N VAL A 925 -66.58 -41.68 -10.45
CA VAL A 925 -66.37 -40.24 -10.60
C VAL A 925 -66.17 -39.99 -12.09
N PHE A 926 -67.15 -39.36 -12.73
CA PHE A 926 -67.16 -39.17 -14.17
C PHE A 926 -66.24 -38.02 -14.61
N PRO A 927 -65.89 -37.95 -15.91
CA PRO A 927 -65.11 -36.84 -16.46
C PRO A 927 -65.68 -35.48 -16.06
N SER A 928 -64.79 -34.55 -15.72
CA SER A 928 -65.08 -33.17 -15.27
C SER A 928 -65.86 -33.05 -13.96
N GLN A 929 -66.07 -34.13 -13.21
CA GLN A 929 -66.77 -34.07 -11.92
C GLN A 929 -65.83 -33.71 -10.76
N THR A 930 -66.40 -32.98 -9.81
CA THR A 930 -65.81 -32.69 -8.50
C THR A 930 -66.82 -33.09 -7.44
N LEU A 931 -66.48 -34.05 -6.60
CA LEU A 931 -67.42 -34.69 -5.68
C LEU A 931 -66.73 -35.00 -4.34
N ASN A 932 -67.54 -35.05 -3.28
CA ASN A 932 -67.12 -35.66 -2.03
C ASN A 932 -67.14 -37.18 -2.18
N VAL A 933 -66.20 -37.84 -1.51
CA VAL A 933 -66.25 -39.29 -1.38
C VAL A 933 -67.46 -39.65 -0.52
N ARG A 934 -68.20 -40.68 -0.93
CA ARG A 934 -69.40 -41.13 -0.21
C ARG A 934 -69.03 -41.50 1.22
N GLY A 935 -69.90 -41.25 2.19
CA GLY A 935 -69.56 -41.39 3.62
C GLY A 935 -69.08 -42.79 4.07
N ASP A 936 -69.44 -43.84 3.34
CA ASP A 936 -68.97 -45.22 3.54
C ASP A 936 -67.60 -45.53 2.89
N LEU A 937 -67.10 -44.64 2.05
CA LEU A 937 -65.76 -44.63 1.42
C LEU A 937 -64.84 -43.53 1.95
N ASN A 938 -65.40 -42.52 2.63
CA ASN A 938 -64.67 -41.39 3.18
C ASN A 938 -63.62 -41.89 4.16
N ASP A 939 -62.36 -41.51 3.94
CA ASP A 939 -61.22 -41.98 4.73
C ASP A 939 -61.10 -43.52 4.75
N ARG A 940 -61.53 -44.17 3.67
CA ARG A 940 -61.42 -45.63 3.49
C ARG A 940 -60.94 -46.04 2.10
N THR A 941 -60.62 -45.07 1.23
CA THR A 941 -60.23 -45.38 -0.15
C THR A 941 -58.81 -45.96 -0.18
N THR A 942 -58.65 -47.17 -0.72
CA THR A 942 -57.38 -47.91 -0.81
C THR A 942 -56.86 -47.99 -2.25
N ILE A 943 -57.74 -48.09 -3.25
CA ILE A 943 -57.38 -48.23 -4.67
C ILE A 943 -58.16 -47.25 -5.53
N THR A 944 -57.51 -46.70 -6.55
CA THR A 944 -58.19 -45.98 -7.63
C THR A 944 -57.91 -46.63 -8.99
N ARG A 945 -58.93 -46.70 -9.84
CA ARG A 945 -58.84 -47.24 -11.20
C ARG A 945 -59.41 -46.24 -12.19
N LEU A 946 -58.65 -45.92 -13.23
CA LEU A 946 -59.12 -45.12 -14.34
C LEU A 946 -59.47 -46.02 -15.52
N TYR A 947 -60.71 -45.91 -16.01
CA TYR A 947 -61.17 -46.72 -17.13
C TYR A 947 -60.88 -46.06 -18.48
N ASN A 948 -60.05 -46.72 -19.29
CA ASN A 948 -59.90 -46.42 -20.71
C ASN A 948 -60.63 -47.50 -21.53
N GLY A 949 -61.92 -47.27 -21.78
CA GLY A 949 -62.84 -48.20 -22.41
C GLY A 949 -63.74 -48.97 -21.43
N ALA A 950 -64.66 -49.76 -21.99
CA ALA A 950 -65.64 -50.49 -21.19
C ALA A 950 -64.99 -51.65 -20.41
N PRO A 951 -65.11 -51.70 -19.07
CA PRO A 951 -64.67 -52.87 -18.32
C PRO A 951 -65.46 -54.12 -18.70
N ALA A 952 -64.91 -55.29 -18.38
CA ALA A 952 -65.63 -56.55 -18.49
C ALA A 952 -66.91 -56.49 -17.65
N GLY A 953 -68.07 -56.67 -18.29
CA GLY A 953 -69.37 -56.55 -17.61
C GLY A 953 -69.83 -55.10 -17.35
N GLY A 954 -69.25 -54.10 -18.01
CA GLY A 954 -69.72 -52.71 -17.99
C GLY A 954 -70.04 -52.16 -19.37
N ILE A 955 -70.56 -50.94 -19.40
CA ILE A 955 -70.87 -50.19 -20.63
C ILE A 955 -70.00 -48.94 -20.64
N CYS A 956 -69.40 -48.60 -21.78
CA CYS A 956 -68.75 -47.30 -21.97
C CYS A 956 -69.49 -46.49 -23.03
N LEU A 957 -69.86 -45.28 -22.67
CA LEU A 957 -70.39 -44.27 -23.56
C LEU A 957 -69.23 -43.36 -23.97
N TYR A 958 -69.13 -43.05 -25.26
CA TYR A 958 -68.08 -42.19 -25.81
C TYR A 958 -68.70 -40.94 -26.41
N GLU A 959 -68.05 -39.79 -26.19
CA GLU A 959 -68.43 -38.53 -26.82
C GLU A 959 -68.22 -38.58 -28.34
N ASP A 960 -67.12 -39.20 -28.79
CA ASP A 960 -66.76 -39.31 -30.21
C ASP A 960 -66.78 -40.79 -30.66
N GLY A 961 -65.73 -41.22 -31.37
CA GLY A 961 -65.51 -42.62 -31.72
C GLY A 961 -65.08 -43.49 -30.53
N PRO A 962 -65.07 -44.83 -30.69
CA PRO A 962 -64.60 -45.74 -29.64
C PRO A 962 -63.17 -45.37 -29.20
N GLY A 963 -63.00 -45.11 -27.90
CA GLY A 963 -61.72 -44.70 -27.31
C GLY A 963 -61.34 -43.23 -27.53
N GLN A 964 -62.22 -42.41 -28.12
CA GLN A 964 -62.00 -40.97 -28.33
C GLN A 964 -63.03 -40.14 -27.56
N GLY A 965 -62.67 -38.89 -27.26
CA GLY A 965 -63.50 -37.97 -26.48
C GLY A 965 -63.66 -38.39 -25.01
N ARG A 966 -64.64 -37.80 -24.31
CA ARG A 966 -64.97 -38.18 -22.92
C ARG A 966 -65.65 -39.55 -22.85
N GLN A 967 -65.35 -40.28 -21.79
CA GLN A 967 -65.79 -41.65 -21.56
C GLN A 967 -66.57 -41.79 -20.25
N TRP A 968 -67.80 -42.29 -20.34
CA TRP A 968 -68.65 -42.56 -19.19
C TRP A 968 -68.87 -44.07 -19.05
N VAL A 969 -68.36 -44.64 -17.96
CA VAL A 969 -68.53 -46.07 -17.67
C VAL A 969 -69.75 -46.28 -16.78
N LEU A 970 -70.73 -47.02 -17.29
CA LEU A 970 -71.86 -47.50 -16.50
C LEU A 970 -71.56 -48.92 -16.02
N PRO A 971 -71.79 -49.23 -14.73
CA PRO A 971 -71.71 -50.61 -14.27
C PRO A 971 -72.84 -51.42 -14.91
N GLY A 972 -72.58 -52.66 -15.31
CA GLY A 972 -73.57 -53.56 -15.91
C GLY A 972 -74.57 -54.14 -14.93
N THR A 973 -74.99 -53.36 -13.92
CA THR A 973 -76.00 -53.78 -12.95
C THR A 973 -77.37 -53.58 -13.60
N PRO A 974 -78.11 -54.67 -13.87
CA PRO A 974 -79.37 -54.55 -14.60
C PRO A 974 -80.43 -53.84 -13.76
N GLY A 975 -81.37 -53.16 -14.43
CA GLY A 975 -82.46 -52.40 -13.77
C GLY A 975 -82.05 -51.04 -13.21
N VAL A 976 -80.76 -50.68 -13.28
CA VAL A 976 -80.28 -49.34 -12.92
C VAL A 976 -80.55 -48.37 -14.07
N GLU A 977 -81.10 -47.21 -13.73
CA GLU A 977 -81.34 -46.13 -14.67
C GLU A 977 -80.39 -44.97 -14.36
N TYR A 978 -79.89 -44.31 -15.41
CA TYR A 978 -78.93 -43.23 -15.31
C TYR A 978 -79.45 -41.99 -16.02
N ASN A 979 -79.52 -40.88 -15.29
CA ASN A 979 -79.69 -39.57 -15.90
C ASN A 979 -78.32 -39.10 -16.41
N LEU A 980 -78.16 -39.07 -17.73
CA LEU A 980 -76.87 -38.77 -18.36
C LEU A 980 -76.48 -37.30 -18.18
N ALA A 981 -77.45 -36.41 -17.99
CA ALA A 981 -77.19 -35.00 -17.67
C ALA A 981 -76.50 -34.85 -16.30
N ASP A 982 -76.91 -35.63 -15.30
CA ASP A 982 -76.32 -35.60 -13.95
C ASP A 982 -74.88 -36.13 -13.94
N MET A 983 -74.54 -36.96 -14.94
CA MET A 983 -73.19 -37.48 -15.18
C MET A 983 -72.33 -36.55 -16.05
N GLY A 984 -72.88 -35.42 -16.53
CA GLY A 984 -72.21 -34.54 -17.49
C GLY A 984 -71.99 -35.16 -18.87
N ALA A 985 -72.71 -36.24 -19.19
CA ALA A 985 -72.63 -36.94 -20.47
C ALA A 985 -73.42 -36.18 -21.54
N THR A 986 -72.77 -35.21 -22.15
CA THR A 986 -73.26 -34.48 -23.32
C THR A 986 -72.56 -35.01 -24.56
N GLY A 987 -73.30 -35.29 -25.62
CA GLY A 987 -72.67 -35.62 -26.91
C GLY A 987 -72.34 -37.10 -27.10
N ILE A 988 -73.18 -38.06 -26.70
CA ILE A 988 -72.83 -39.49 -26.88
C ILE A 988 -72.95 -39.88 -28.36
N SER A 989 -71.81 -40.23 -28.97
CA SER A 989 -71.72 -40.67 -30.37
C SER A 989 -71.43 -42.16 -30.52
N ASN A 990 -70.88 -42.82 -29.50
CA ASN A 990 -70.61 -44.26 -29.55
C ASN A 990 -70.89 -44.95 -28.22
N VAL A 991 -71.26 -46.22 -28.28
CA VAL A 991 -71.47 -47.06 -27.10
C VAL A 991 -70.78 -48.40 -27.31
N GLN A 992 -69.92 -48.76 -26.36
CA GLN A 992 -69.40 -50.11 -26.20
C GLN A 992 -70.14 -50.78 -25.05
N ASN A 993 -70.98 -51.75 -25.37
CA ASN A 993 -71.70 -52.53 -24.38
C ASN A 993 -71.00 -53.88 -24.19
N ASN A 994 -70.20 -54.04 -23.12
CA ASN A 994 -69.56 -55.31 -22.77
C ASN A 994 -70.37 -56.11 -21.72
N THR A 995 -71.65 -55.77 -21.54
CA THR A 995 -72.56 -56.48 -20.66
C THR A 995 -73.36 -57.52 -21.43
N MET A 996 -74.01 -58.44 -20.71
CA MET A 996 -75.00 -59.35 -21.27
C MET A 996 -76.39 -58.72 -21.46
N TYR A 997 -76.56 -57.45 -21.10
CA TYR A 997 -77.84 -56.73 -21.06
C TYR A 997 -77.94 -55.71 -22.20
N THR A 998 -79.15 -55.39 -22.63
CA THR A 998 -79.36 -54.35 -23.65
C THR A 998 -79.51 -52.98 -23.00
N LEU A 999 -78.76 -52.01 -23.51
CA LEU A 999 -78.84 -50.61 -23.09
C LEU A 999 -79.79 -49.84 -24.00
N GLU A 1000 -80.66 -49.03 -23.41
CA GLU A 1000 -81.53 -48.11 -24.13
C GLU A 1000 -81.19 -46.68 -23.74
N LEU A 1001 -80.86 -45.85 -24.73
CA LEU A 1001 -80.62 -44.42 -24.54
C LEU A 1001 -81.83 -43.63 -25.03
N TYR A 1002 -82.22 -42.59 -24.31
CA TYR A 1002 -83.31 -41.68 -24.67
C TYR A 1002 -82.80 -40.26 -24.85
N GLU A 1003 -83.42 -39.51 -25.76
CA GLU A 1003 -83.10 -38.11 -26.07
C GLU A 1003 -83.42 -37.15 -24.92
N ARG A 1004 -84.37 -37.49 -24.04
CA ARG A 1004 -84.81 -36.62 -22.94
C ARG A 1004 -84.65 -37.30 -21.57
N THR A 1005 -84.49 -36.49 -20.53
CA THR A 1005 -84.30 -36.94 -19.14
C THR A 1005 -85.56 -37.56 -18.53
N ASP A 1006 -86.75 -37.30 -19.10
CA ASP A 1006 -88.04 -37.85 -18.68
C ASP A 1006 -88.38 -39.20 -19.35
N LYS A 1007 -87.39 -39.86 -19.98
CA LYS A 1007 -87.56 -41.10 -20.78
C LYS A 1007 -88.43 -40.91 -22.03
N GLY A 1008 -88.63 -39.65 -22.47
CA GLY A 1008 -89.33 -39.31 -23.71
C GLY A 1008 -88.38 -39.06 -24.90
N GLY A 1009 -88.96 -38.76 -26.07
CA GLY A 1009 -88.22 -38.40 -27.28
C GLY A 1009 -87.80 -39.61 -28.13
N GLN A 1010 -86.84 -39.40 -29.05
CA GLN A 1010 -86.23 -40.52 -29.77
C GLN A 1010 -85.43 -41.41 -28.80
N TYR A 1011 -85.24 -42.68 -29.17
CA TYR A 1011 -84.44 -43.61 -28.39
C TYR A 1011 -83.65 -44.54 -29.33
N GLN A 1012 -82.53 -45.06 -28.84
CA GLN A 1012 -81.72 -46.05 -29.55
C GLN A 1012 -81.29 -47.18 -28.60
N MET A 1013 -81.33 -48.41 -29.10
CA MET A 1013 -80.94 -49.61 -28.35
C MET A 1013 -79.54 -50.08 -28.75
N PHE A 1014 -78.75 -50.44 -27.75
CA PHE A 1014 -77.36 -50.87 -27.87
C PHE A 1014 -77.23 -52.27 -27.25
N TYR A 1015 -77.01 -53.24 -28.12
CA TYR A 1015 -77.08 -54.66 -27.76
C TYR A 1015 -75.80 -55.19 -27.10
N PRO A 1016 -75.88 -56.30 -26.35
CA PRO A 1016 -74.74 -56.93 -25.70
C PRO A 1016 -73.55 -57.20 -26.62
N TYR A 1017 -72.34 -57.06 -26.07
CA TYR A 1017 -71.05 -57.36 -26.69
C TYR A 1017 -70.80 -56.71 -28.06
N ARG A 1018 -71.43 -55.56 -28.33
CA ARG A 1018 -71.26 -54.79 -29.58
C ARG A 1018 -70.80 -53.37 -29.32
N ASN A 1019 -69.94 -52.90 -30.21
CA ASN A 1019 -69.62 -51.49 -30.39
C ASN A 1019 -70.55 -50.94 -31.45
N THR A 1020 -71.42 -50.00 -31.09
CA THR A 1020 -72.40 -49.44 -32.02
C THR A 1020 -72.35 -47.93 -31.94
N SER A 1021 -72.16 -47.27 -33.08
CA SER A 1021 -72.30 -45.83 -33.17
C SER A 1021 -73.76 -45.42 -32.96
N ALA A 1022 -73.98 -44.26 -32.35
CA ALA A 1022 -75.28 -43.62 -32.39
C ALA A 1022 -75.65 -43.36 -33.87
N THR A 1023 -76.91 -43.57 -34.22
CA THR A 1023 -77.40 -43.22 -35.55
C THR A 1023 -77.27 -41.72 -35.77
N ALA A 1024 -77.07 -41.25 -37.01
CA ALA A 1024 -76.90 -39.82 -37.29
C ALA A 1024 -78.05 -38.93 -36.74
N GLN A 1025 -79.26 -39.49 -36.57
CA GLN A 1025 -80.41 -38.78 -36.00
C GLN A 1025 -80.39 -38.72 -34.46
N PHE A 1026 -79.69 -39.65 -33.82
CA PHE A 1026 -79.61 -39.81 -32.37
C PHE A 1026 -78.25 -39.38 -31.78
N ASN A 1027 -77.25 -39.14 -32.64
CA ASN A 1027 -75.91 -38.66 -32.27
C ASN A 1027 -76.02 -37.40 -31.40
N ASP A 1028 -75.30 -37.39 -30.28
CA ASP A 1028 -75.21 -36.27 -29.34
C ASP A 1028 -76.50 -35.89 -28.60
N ARG A 1029 -77.58 -36.63 -28.82
CA ARG A 1029 -78.90 -36.31 -28.28
C ARG A 1029 -79.28 -37.09 -27.04
N ALA A 1030 -78.58 -38.17 -26.70
CA ALA A 1030 -78.88 -38.97 -25.50
C ALA A 1030 -78.76 -38.12 -24.20
N ARG A 1031 -79.79 -38.21 -23.35
CA ARG A 1031 -79.89 -37.55 -22.03
C ARG A 1031 -80.32 -38.50 -20.91
N TYR A 1032 -80.77 -39.71 -21.24
CA TYR A 1032 -81.13 -40.73 -20.27
C TYR A 1032 -80.69 -42.12 -20.75
N ALA A 1033 -80.32 -43.00 -19.83
CA ALA A 1033 -79.90 -44.36 -20.12
C ALA A 1033 -80.62 -45.35 -19.20
N ARG A 1034 -81.10 -46.45 -19.76
CA ARG A 1034 -81.71 -47.55 -19.02
C ARG A 1034 -81.09 -48.87 -19.43
N LEU A 1035 -80.55 -49.60 -18.45
CA LEU A 1035 -80.10 -50.97 -18.67
C LEU A 1035 -81.23 -51.93 -18.35
N HIS A 1036 -81.64 -52.74 -19.33
CA HIS A 1036 -82.75 -53.66 -19.14
C HIS A 1036 -82.32 -54.92 -18.40
N ASP A 1037 -82.99 -55.21 -17.28
CA ASP A 1037 -82.90 -56.50 -16.59
C ASP A 1037 -83.84 -57.52 -17.23
N GLY A 1038 -83.42 -58.77 -17.25
CA GLY A 1038 -84.19 -59.87 -17.79
C GLY A 1038 -85.58 -60.00 -17.15
N ARG A 1039 -86.42 -60.75 -17.86
CA ARG A 1039 -87.74 -61.33 -17.55
C ARG A 1039 -88.81 -60.57 -16.73
N ASN A 1040 -88.48 -59.97 -15.58
CA ASN A 1040 -89.47 -59.57 -14.58
C ASN A 1040 -89.83 -58.07 -14.55
N ALA A 1041 -89.15 -57.22 -15.34
CA ALA A 1041 -89.34 -55.77 -15.30
C ALA A 1041 -89.56 -55.10 -16.68
N LEU A 1042 -89.87 -55.88 -17.73
CA LEU A 1042 -90.07 -55.34 -19.08
C LEU A 1042 -91.39 -54.55 -19.16
N PRO A 1043 -91.37 -53.26 -19.56
CA PRO A 1043 -92.58 -52.49 -19.81
C PRO A 1043 -93.43 -53.14 -20.91
N ARG A 1044 -94.73 -52.79 -20.96
CA ARG A 1044 -95.56 -53.14 -22.12
C ARG A 1044 -94.90 -52.61 -23.40
N ASN A 1045 -94.70 -53.50 -24.35
CA ASN A 1045 -94.18 -53.38 -25.73
C ASN A 1045 -92.71 -53.72 -25.92
N TYR A 1046 -92.13 -54.47 -24.98
CA TYR A 1046 -90.76 -54.99 -25.08
C TYR A 1046 -90.75 -56.53 -25.15
N TRP A 1047 -89.75 -57.03 -25.87
CA TRP A 1047 -89.45 -58.46 -26.04
C TRP A 1047 -88.01 -58.71 -25.62
N CYS A 1048 -87.71 -59.92 -25.16
CA CYS A 1048 -86.35 -60.31 -24.83
C CYS A 1048 -86.02 -61.69 -25.43
N LEU A 1049 -84.94 -61.76 -26.20
CA LEU A 1049 -84.36 -62.99 -26.72
C LEU A 1049 -83.20 -63.40 -25.83
N TYR A 1050 -83.02 -64.71 -25.65
CA TYR A 1050 -82.00 -65.27 -24.79
C TYR A 1050 -81.16 -66.29 -25.57
N ALA A 1051 -79.85 -66.26 -25.34
CA ALA A 1051 -78.93 -67.16 -26.03
C ALA A 1051 -79.19 -68.64 -25.66
N ASP A 1052 -79.57 -68.90 -24.42
CA ASP A 1052 -79.78 -70.25 -23.91
C ASP A 1052 -81.27 -70.54 -23.65
N THR A 1053 -81.60 -71.82 -23.51
CA THR A 1053 -82.94 -72.26 -23.07
C THR A 1053 -83.24 -71.77 -21.64
N ASN A 1054 -84.52 -71.74 -21.27
CA ASN A 1054 -84.97 -71.24 -19.95
C ASN A 1054 -84.58 -69.79 -19.63
N PHE A 1055 -84.50 -68.92 -20.63
CA PHE A 1055 -84.26 -67.48 -20.47
C PHE A 1055 -82.89 -67.14 -19.84
N ASN A 1056 -81.87 -67.92 -20.20
CA ASN A 1056 -80.49 -67.75 -19.74
C ASN A 1056 -79.55 -67.29 -20.86
N GLY A 1057 -78.34 -66.86 -20.53
CA GLY A 1057 -77.35 -66.40 -21.50
C GLY A 1057 -77.55 -64.94 -21.94
N THR A 1058 -76.88 -64.54 -23.03
CA THR A 1058 -76.91 -63.17 -23.57
C THR A 1058 -78.34 -62.70 -23.91
N GLN A 1059 -78.68 -61.46 -23.54
CA GLN A 1059 -80.05 -60.95 -23.63
C GLN A 1059 -80.19 -59.82 -24.65
N TRP A 1060 -80.98 -60.03 -25.69
CA TRP A 1060 -81.35 -59.00 -26.66
C TRP A 1060 -82.76 -58.51 -26.37
N VAL A 1061 -82.88 -57.33 -25.78
CA VAL A 1061 -84.17 -56.67 -25.50
C VAL A 1061 -84.47 -55.71 -26.64
N PHE A 1062 -85.68 -55.72 -27.17
CA PHE A 1062 -86.11 -54.72 -28.15
C PHE A 1062 -87.55 -54.28 -27.94
N ARG A 1063 -87.84 -53.05 -28.37
CA ARG A 1063 -89.20 -52.50 -28.33
C ARG A 1063 -89.92 -52.80 -29.65
N ALA A 1064 -91.07 -53.46 -29.58
CA ALA A 1064 -91.89 -53.76 -30.74
C ALA A 1064 -92.70 -52.52 -31.15
N VAL A 1065 -92.08 -51.64 -31.93
CA VAL A 1065 -92.79 -50.54 -32.62
C VAL A 1065 -93.17 -50.92 -34.05
N THR A 1066 -92.58 -51.98 -34.60
CA THR A 1066 -92.84 -52.55 -35.93
C THR A 1066 -93.05 -54.07 -35.84
N THR A 1067 -93.71 -54.67 -36.84
CA THR A 1067 -94.07 -56.09 -36.88
C THR A 1067 -92.92 -57.04 -37.24
N TYR A 1068 -91.70 -56.53 -37.49
CA TYR A 1068 -90.60 -57.30 -38.10
C TYR A 1068 -89.23 -56.94 -37.50
N ILE A 1069 -88.42 -57.95 -37.18
CA ILE A 1069 -87.06 -57.78 -36.66
C ILE A 1069 -86.12 -58.77 -37.31
N VAL A 1070 -84.96 -58.30 -37.77
CA VAL A 1070 -83.92 -59.14 -38.35
C VAL A 1070 -82.88 -59.46 -37.27
N LEU A 1071 -82.70 -60.75 -36.96
CA LEU A 1071 -81.80 -61.23 -35.89
C LEU A 1071 -80.33 -60.88 -36.14
N ALA A 1072 -79.91 -60.82 -37.41
CA ALA A 1072 -78.56 -60.38 -37.77
C ALA A 1072 -78.28 -58.91 -37.40
N ASP A 1073 -79.29 -58.03 -37.54
CA ASP A 1073 -79.15 -56.59 -37.25
C ASP A 1073 -78.89 -56.34 -35.77
N ILE A 1074 -79.44 -57.17 -34.89
CA ILE A 1074 -79.24 -57.10 -33.43
C ILE A 1074 -78.14 -58.04 -32.90
N GLY A 1075 -77.53 -58.84 -33.79
CA GLY A 1075 -76.43 -59.75 -33.45
C GLY A 1075 -76.82 -61.02 -32.72
N ALA A 1076 -78.06 -61.46 -32.88
CA ALA A 1076 -78.59 -62.68 -32.28
C ALA A 1076 -78.68 -63.84 -33.29
N ALA A 1077 -78.06 -63.71 -34.47
CA ALA A 1077 -78.12 -64.73 -35.51
C ALA A 1077 -77.48 -66.06 -35.02
N PHE A 1078 -78.23 -67.15 -35.12
CA PHE A 1078 -77.85 -68.52 -34.71
C PHE A 1078 -77.66 -68.79 -33.21
N THR A 1079 -77.90 -67.81 -32.35
CA THR A 1079 -77.63 -67.97 -30.91
C THR A 1079 -78.88 -67.94 -30.05
N VAL A 1080 -80.06 -67.57 -30.56
CA VAL A 1080 -81.27 -67.51 -29.72
C VAL A 1080 -81.82 -68.91 -29.46
N SER A 1081 -82.07 -69.23 -28.19
CA SER A 1081 -82.66 -70.52 -27.78
C SER A 1081 -83.93 -70.37 -26.94
N SER A 1082 -84.27 -69.17 -26.46
CA SER A 1082 -85.58 -68.89 -25.86
C SER A 1082 -86.01 -67.43 -26.03
N ILE A 1083 -87.32 -67.17 -25.95
CA ILE A 1083 -87.92 -65.85 -26.12
C ILE A 1083 -88.97 -65.57 -25.03
N ALA A 1084 -88.88 -64.38 -24.44
CA ALA A 1084 -89.84 -63.84 -23.49
C ALA A 1084 -90.63 -62.69 -24.12
N ASN A 1085 -91.95 -62.74 -24.00
CA ASN A 1085 -92.86 -61.67 -24.40
C ASN A 1085 -93.74 -61.26 -23.21
N ASN A 1086 -93.82 -59.96 -22.93
CA ASN A 1086 -94.73 -59.40 -21.92
C ASN A 1086 -95.86 -58.55 -22.55
N THR A 1087 -96.22 -58.82 -23.80
CA THR A 1087 -97.25 -58.07 -24.55
C THR A 1087 -98.26 -58.90 -25.34
N GLY A 1088 -99.37 -58.21 -25.64
CA GLY A 1088 -100.46 -58.66 -26.51
C GLY A 1088 -100.16 -58.70 -28.02
N GLY A 1089 -98.97 -58.27 -28.48
CA GLY A 1089 -98.63 -58.15 -29.90
C GLY A 1089 -97.89 -59.37 -30.47
N THR A 1090 -97.97 -59.56 -31.79
CA THR A 1090 -97.20 -60.57 -32.54
C THR A 1090 -95.98 -59.92 -33.20
N VAL A 1091 -94.80 -60.54 -33.10
CA VAL A 1091 -93.58 -60.10 -33.79
C VAL A 1091 -93.10 -61.21 -34.71
N ARG A 1092 -92.64 -60.85 -35.91
CA ARG A 1092 -91.98 -61.76 -36.84
C ARG A 1092 -90.47 -61.57 -36.76
N LEU A 1093 -89.77 -62.66 -36.45
CA LEU A 1093 -88.31 -62.70 -36.44
C LEU A 1093 -87.81 -63.24 -37.78
N PHE A 1094 -86.94 -62.47 -38.44
CA PHE A 1094 -86.26 -62.88 -39.66
C PHE A 1094 -84.80 -63.17 -39.37
N TYR A 1095 -84.25 -64.15 -40.07
CA TYR A 1095 -82.87 -64.54 -39.95
C TYR A 1095 -81.91 -63.53 -40.61
N ASN A 1096 -82.22 -63.05 -41.83
CA ASN A 1096 -81.44 -62.05 -42.58
C ASN A 1096 -82.36 -61.10 -43.39
N GLN A 1097 -81.78 -60.06 -43.99
CA GLN A 1097 -82.51 -59.04 -44.77
C GLN A 1097 -83.10 -59.57 -46.10
N SER A 1098 -82.81 -60.80 -46.49
CA SER A 1098 -83.23 -61.40 -47.77
C SER A 1098 -84.70 -61.84 -47.79
N TRP A 1099 -85.42 -61.73 -46.67
CA TRP A 1099 -86.81 -62.22 -46.51
C TRP A 1099 -87.02 -63.72 -46.82
N SER A 1100 -85.93 -64.48 -47.03
CA SER A 1100 -85.95 -65.90 -47.39
C SER A 1100 -85.41 -66.73 -46.21
N GLY A 1101 -86.28 -67.02 -45.25
CA GLY A 1101 -85.98 -67.86 -44.09
C GLY A 1101 -87.22 -68.04 -43.21
N ASP A 1102 -87.25 -69.13 -42.44
CA ASP A 1102 -88.39 -69.56 -41.62
C ASP A 1102 -88.97 -68.43 -40.75
N ASN A 1103 -90.29 -68.26 -40.83
CA ASN A 1103 -91.05 -67.29 -40.03
C ASN A 1103 -91.38 -67.87 -38.67
N TRP A 1104 -90.88 -67.24 -37.62
CA TRP A 1104 -91.26 -67.58 -36.24
C TRP A 1104 -92.50 -66.81 -35.83
N TRP A 1105 -93.54 -67.55 -35.42
CA TRP A 1105 -94.75 -67.01 -34.83
C TRP A 1105 -94.74 -67.31 -33.34
N THR A 1106 -94.94 -66.29 -32.52
CA THR A 1106 -95.15 -66.46 -31.09
C THR A 1106 -96.48 -65.83 -30.72
N ASP A 1107 -97.35 -66.59 -30.07
CA ASP A 1107 -98.63 -66.07 -29.62
C ASP A 1107 -98.42 -65.03 -28.49
N PRO A 1108 -99.37 -64.08 -28.33
CA PRO A 1108 -99.35 -63.14 -27.23
C PRO A 1108 -99.29 -63.88 -25.87
N TRP A 1109 -98.44 -63.42 -24.96
CA TRP A 1109 -98.30 -63.95 -23.58
C TRP A 1109 -97.69 -65.36 -23.41
N GLN A 1110 -97.11 -65.96 -24.46
CA GLN A 1110 -96.43 -67.25 -24.34
C GLN A 1110 -94.93 -67.11 -24.05
N TRP A 1111 -94.45 -67.97 -23.14
CA TRP A 1111 -93.04 -68.09 -22.78
C TRP A 1111 -92.49 -69.40 -23.36
N HIS A 1112 -91.65 -69.33 -24.38
CA HIS A 1112 -91.03 -70.54 -24.95
C HIS A 1112 -89.68 -70.79 -24.27
N ALA A 1113 -89.65 -71.78 -23.36
CA ALA A 1113 -88.47 -72.15 -22.58
C ALA A 1113 -87.61 -73.26 -23.20
N GLY A 1114 -88.10 -73.95 -24.24
CA GLY A 1114 -87.42 -75.06 -24.92
C GLY A 1114 -86.61 -74.63 -26.15
N PRO A 1115 -85.67 -75.48 -26.63
CA PRO A 1115 -84.85 -75.17 -27.80
C PRO A 1115 -85.72 -74.93 -29.03
N LEU A 1116 -85.47 -73.83 -29.72
CA LEU A 1116 -86.12 -73.45 -30.97
C LEU A 1116 -85.77 -74.52 -32.04
N GLN A 1117 -86.64 -75.52 -32.24
CA GLN A 1117 -86.44 -76.57 -33.25
C GLN A 1117 -86.59 -75.98 -34.66
N VAL A 1118 -85.47 -75.89 -35.39
CA VAL A 1118 -85.44 -75.63 -36.83
C VAL A 1118 -85.90 -76.90 -37.55
N ALA A 1119 -87.08 -76.86 -38.17
CA ALA A 1119 -87.52 -77.92 -39.09
C ALA A 1119 -86.77 -77.77 -40.42
N MET A 1120 -85.60 -78.40 -40.56
CA MET A 1120 -84.95 -78.58 -41.86
C MET A 1120 -85.79 -79.53 -42.72
N HIS A 1121 -86.65 -79.00 -43.60
CA HIS A 1121 -87.28 -79.79 -44.65
C HIS A 1121 -86.37 -79.90 -45.88
N THR A 1122 -85.95 -81.13 -46.14
CA THR A 1122 -85.13 -81.62 -47.24
C THR A 1122 -85.84 -81.48 -48.59
N ILE A 1123 -85.17 -80.95 -49.63
CA ILE A 1123 -85.59 -81.07 -51.04
C ILE A 1123 -84.62 -82.05 -51.74
N TRP A 1124 -85.14 -83.16 -52.28
CA TRP A 1124 -84.42 -84.04 -53.22
C TRP A 1124 -85.24 -84.23 -54.51
N GLN A 1125 -84.67 -83.70 -55.60
CA GLN A 1125 -84.41 -84.30 -56.92
C GLN A 1125 -85.47 -85.15 -57.67
N LYS A 1126 -85.72 -84.78 -58.94
CA LYS A 1126 -85.96 -85.69 -60.09
C LYS A 1126 -85.61 -84.99 -61.42
N ASP A 1127 -84.37 -85.17 -61.91
CA ASP A 1127 -83.92 -85.94 -63.11
C ASP A 1127 -84.07 -85.16 -64.45
N PHE A 1128 -83.05 -85.05 -65.31
CA PHE A 1128 -82.35 -86.17 -65.99
C PHE A 1128 -80.92 -85.83 -66.50
N ASN A 1129 -80.05 -86.85 -66.47
CA ASN A 1129 -78.81 -87.04 -67.27
C ASN A 1129 -79.07 -86.85 -68.79
N ASP A 1130 -78.13 -86.67 -69.72
CA ASP A 1130 -76.76 -87.19 -69.85
C ASP A 1130 -76.07 -86.54 -71.08
N THR A 1131 -74.77 -86.79 -71.21
CA THR A 1131 -73.86 -86.69 -72.38
C THR A 1131 -73.30 -85.30 -72.75
N SER A 1132 -72.01 -85.09 -72.99
CA SER A 1132 -70.81 -85.96 -72.98
C SER A 1132 -69.55 -85.09 -73.19
N GLN A 1133 -68.41 -85.58 -72.69
CA GLN A 1133 -67.05 -85.41 -73.22
C GLN A 1133 -66.40 -84.00 -73.27
N SER A 1134 -65.46 -83.82 -72.34
CA SER A 1134 -64.06 -83.36 -72.50
C SER A 1134 -63.64 -82.60 -73.78
N ALA A 1135 -63.08 -81.40 -73.57
CA ALA A 1135 -61.79 -81.00 -74.15
C ALA A 1135 -61.18 -79.78 -73.41
N SER A 1136 -60.01 -80.02 -72.82
CA SER A 1136 -58.82 -79.17 -72.67
C SER A 1136 -58.88 -77.64 -72.49
N TRP A 1137 -58.16 -77.21 -71.43
CA TRP A 1137 -57.18 -76.11 -71.35
C TRP A 1137 -57.64 -74.67 -71.64
N SER A 1138 -57.93 -73.92 -70.57
CA SER A 1138 -57.11 -72.80 -70.04
C SER A 1138 -57.77 -72.23 -68.79
#